data_AF-A0A345RC04-F1
#
_entry.id   AF-A0A345RC04-F1
#
_cell.length_a   1.000
_cell.length_b   1.000
_cell.length_c   1.000
_cell.angle_alpha   90.00
_cell.angle_beta   90.00
_cell.angle_gamma   90.00
#
_symmetry.space_group_name_H-M   'P 1'
#
loop_
_entity.id
_entity.type
_entity.pdbx_description
1 polymer ?
#
loop_
_entity_poly.entity_id
_entity_poly.type
_entity_poly.pdbx_seq_one_letter_code
_entity_poly.pdbx_strand_id
1 'polypeptide(L)'
;MVEGRLIFSNRDDAGRRLAAELVKRSFDAPVVFALPRGGVPVAAEVAEALGAPLDLILVRKIGAPRNPEVALAAIVEGDPPERVINEEVMRQSGADQSYLERATEQQVAEMQRRRERYLGGRGRSDVEGKTAIVVDDGLATGATMKAALIALKRWGAERVVVAIPVAPASEIPRLQEIADEVICLVVDPYFRGVGGAYADFHQLSDEETVGYLRRAWTVEQASVDGPVLSRTVEIPPLRLLGDLVVPPDPRGVILFAHGSGSSRLSPRNREVAERLNELGFATLLMDLLTSQEAEDRRNVFDIPLLARRLLDADLWIASEPELGDLPLGLFGASTGAGAALLAAAELSGRISAVVSRGGRPDLAGERLSEVMAPTLLVVGGNDLQVLELNRRALAELRFEKQLRIVPGAGHLFEGPGELEEVTEIAGAWFQHYLVKSEAPLVPPPTEERAPATPEEVVRAAAEALPDLDDPTFGTAFDRYGEARVVLLGESSHGTSEFYRARAAITRRLIEEHGFNIVAVEADWPDAAVLDHRVRGLPERSRNVSAFSRFPVWMWRNRDVDDFISWLCNYNTKLPDVKRVRFQGLDIYSMFNSIAEVLSYLDNHDPSAAALARRRYECLAPWSNEPAAYGREALSRGYAMCEEPVTRVLVDLLTRELSQARSNGDSLFNAVQNARVVAGAEQYYRMMYYGSTESWNLRDMHMFQTLKQTMDHVGPDARAVVWAHNSHIGDASVTDMGVNRGEFNIGQLCREEWGEDAALIGFGTHTGTVACASDWDGPMEIKAVRPSRPDSHEGVCHSAGGERFLLDLRPGVNEALRSAMSEPRLERYIGVIYRPETERWSHYSHTILSSQYDGYVWFDRTQAVVPLPAEPLPGSKDTFPFGL
;
A
#
# COMPACT_ATOMS: atom_id res chain seq x y z
N MET A 1 -18.84 -27.25 20.76
CA MET A 1 -17.56 -26.56 21.02
C MET A 1 -17.88 -25.09 21.18
N VAL A 2 -17.55 -24.48 22.31
CA VAL A 2 -17.95 -23.11 22.66
C VAL A 2 -17.18 -22.14 21.75
N GLU A 3 -17.92 -21.29 21.04
CA GLU A 3 -17.41 -20.20 20.19
C GLU A 3 -16.45 -19.32 20.99
N GLY A 4 -15.23 -19.11 20.46
CA GLY A 4 -14.31 -18.10 20.97
C GLY A 4 -14.84 -16.72 20.65
N ARG A 5 -15.71 -16.19 21.50
CA ARG A 5 -16.28 -14.85 21.37
C ARG A 5 -15.17 -13.84 21.63
N LEU A 6 -14.71 -13.14 20.59
CA LEU A 6 -13.87 -11.94 20.77
C LEU A 6 -14.64 -10.95 21.65
N ILE A 7 -13.99 -10.41 22.67
CA ILE A 7 -14.66 -9.70 23.78
C ILE A 7 -14.58 -8.19 23.58
N PHE A 8 -13.44 -7.69 23.11
CA PHE A 8 -13.16 -6.28 22.89
C PHE A 8 -12.86 -6.02 21.42
N SER A 9 -13.34 -4.88 20.90
CA SER A 9 -13.11 -4.50 19.50
C SER A 9 -11.67 -4.04 19.28
N ASN A 10 -11.15 -3.22 20.20
CA ASN A 10 -9.76 -2.74 20.24
C ASN A 10 -9.43 -2.31 21.68
N ARG A 11 -8.23 -1.74 21.90
CA ARG A 11 -7.80 -1.28 23.24
C ARG A 11 -8.65 -0.14 23.79
N ASP A 12 -9.18 0.74 22.95
CA ASP A 12 -10.05 1.84 23.39
C ASP A 12 -11.40 1.32 23.89
N ASP A 13 -11.99 0.32 23.21
CA ASP A 13 -13.23 -0.34 23.67
C ASP A 13 -13.03 -1.05 25.01
N ALA A 14 -11.90 -1.74 25.18
CA ALA A 14 -11.55 -2.33 26.47
C ALA A 14 -11.36 -1.27 27.56
N GLY A 15 -10.71 -0.15 27.23
CA GLY A 15 -10.53 1.01 28.12
C GLY A 15 -11.86 1.60 28.57
N ARG A 16 -12.78 1.91 27.64
CA ARG A 16 -14.12 2.45 27.96
C ARG A 16 -14.92 1.52 28.87
N ARG A 17 -14.88 0.22 28.62
CA ARG A 17 -15.58 -0.77 29.46
C ARG A 17 -14.96 -0.89 30.85
N LEU A 18 -13.62 -0.86 30.93
CA LEU A 18 -12.90 -0.91 32.20
C LEU A 18 -13.16 0.36 33.02
N ALA A 19 -13.15 1.52 32.36
CA ALA A 19 -13.51 2.80 32.93
C ALA A 19 -14.93 2.81 33.50
N ALA A 20 -15.91 2.25 32.76
CA ALA A 20 -17.29 2.13 33.23
C ALA A 20 -17.44 1.31 34.53
N GLU A 21 -16.57 0.31 34.77
CA GLU A 21 -16.54 -0.41 36.04
C GLU A 21 -15.80 0.36 37.15
N LEU A 22 -14.77 1.12 36.80
CA LEU A 22 -13.99 1.91 37.76
C LEU A 22 -14.78 3.11 38.30
N VAL A 23 -15.56 3.80 37.45
CA VAL A 23 -16.38 4.97 37.86
C VAL A 23 -17.45 4.61 38.91
N LYS A 24 -17.84 3.33 39.00
CA LYS A 24 -18.77 2.84 40.03
C LYS A 24 -18.15 2.79 41.43
N ARG A 25 -16.84 3.00 41.54
CA ARG A 25 -16.08 3.00 42.79
C ARG A 25 -15.67 4.43 43.13
N SER A 26 -15.50 4.70 44.42
CA SER A 26 -14.97 5.98 44.89
C SER A 26 -13.48 5.83 45.17
N PHE A 27 -12.67 6.57 44.43
CA PHE A 27 -11.24 6.72 44.66
C PHE A 27 -10.96 8.17 45.06
N ASP A 28 -10.19 8.37 46.13
CA ASP A 28 -9.77 9.71 46.53
C ASP A 28 -8.49 10.08 45.79
N ALA A 29 -8.57 11.14 44.98
CA ALA A 29 -7.50 11.68 44.13
C ALA A 29 -6.61 10.60 43.46
N PRO A 30 -7.18 9.66 42.66
CA PRO A 30 -6.40 8.58 42.08
C PRO A 30 -5.39 9.10 41.04
N VAL A 31 -4.28 8.37 40.89
CA VAL A 31 -3.33 8.55 39.77
C VAL A 31 -3.34 7.27 38.94
N VAL A 32 -3.55 7.39 37.63
CA VAL A 32 -3.58 6.25 36.72
C VAL A 32 -2.19 6.04 36.13
N PHE A 33 -1.63 4.85 36.32
CA PHE A 33 -0.33 4.45 35.79
C PHE A 33 -0.51 3.40 34.69
N ALA A 34 -0.05 3.70 33.48
CA ALA A 34 -0.04 2.75 32.38
C ALA A 34 1.27 1.96 32.32
N LEU A 35 1.17 0.67 31.99
CA LEU A 35 2.30 -0.14 31.53
C LEU A 35 2.45 -0.04 30.00
N PRO A 36 3.47 0.64 29.47
CA PRO A 36 3.58 0.82 28.03
C PRO A 36 4.14 -0.44 27.31
N ARG A 37 3.79 -0.64 26.04
CA ARG A 37 2.97 0.25 25.18
C ARG A 37 1.47 -0.07 25.23
N GLY A 38 1.13 -1.34 25.37
CA GLY A 38 -0.22 -1.87 25.28
C GLY A 38 -1.20 -1.26 26.29
N GLY A 39 -0.78 -0.99 27.52
CA GLY A 39 -1.64 -0.41 28.55
C GLY A 39 -2.03 1.04 28.34
N VAL A 40 -1.33 1.80 27.49
CA VAL A 40 -1.51 3.25 27.39
C VAL A 40 -2.89 3.66 26.82
N PRO A 41 -3.39 3.08 25.72
CA PRO A 41 -4.74 3.42 25.22
C PRO A 41 -5.83 3.07 26.24
N VAL A 42 -5.70 1.93 26.91
CA VAL A 42 -6.66 1.50 27.94
C VAL A 42 -6.65 2.47 29.13
N ALA A 43 -5.45 2.86 29.58
CA ALA A 43 -5.26 3.78 30.68
C ALA A 43 -5.74 5.20 30.37
N ALA A 44 -5.62 5.64 29.12
CA ALA A 44 -6.10 6.96 28.69
C ALA A 44 -7.62 7.09 28.86
N GLU A 45 -8.39 6.10 28.43
CA GLU A 45 -9.85 6.07 28.62
C GLU A 45 -10.23 6.01 30.11
N VAL A 46 -9.46 5.27 30.92
CA VAL A 46 -9.67 5.18 32.37
C VAL A 46 -9.38 6.51 33.08
N ALA A 47 -8.27 7.17 32.73
CA ALA A 47 -7.87 8.44 33.30
C ALA A 47 -8.88 9.54 32.96
N GLU A 48 -9.33 9.60 31.71
CA GLU A 48 -10.35 10.53 31.24
C GLU A 48 -11.66 10.36 32.01
N ALA A 49 -12.17 9.14 32.13
CA ALA A 49 -13.42 8.86 32.82
C ALA A 49 -13.39 9.15 34.33
N LEU A 50 -12.22 8.99 34.96
CA LEU A 50 -12.02 9.27 36.39
C LEU A 50 -11.63 10.72 36.67
N GLY A 51 -11.34 11.53 35.63
CA GLY A 51 -10.76 12.87 35.80
C GLY A 51 -9.42 12.83 36.54
N ALA A 52 -8.64 11.78 36.31
CA ALA A 52 -7.42 11.48 37.05
C ALA A 52 -6.17 11.72 36.17
N PRO A 53 -5.03 12.15 36.75
CA PRO A 53 -3.77 12.25 36.01
C PRO A 53 -3.35 10.89 35.47
N LEU A 54 -2.96 10.86 34.20
CA LEU A 54 -2.33 9.70 33.55
C LEU A 54 -0.81 9.84 33.58
N ASP A 55 -0.12 8.83 34.09
CA ASP A 55 1.33 8.71 34.03
C ASP A 55 1.75 7.30 33.60
N LEU A 56 3.05 7.09 33.41
CA LEU A 56 3.64 5.81 33.08
C LEU A 56 4.37 5.21 34.26
N ILE A 57 4.40 3.88 34.30
CA ILE A 57 5.40 3.14 35.06
C ILE A 57 6.19 2.25 34.10
N LEU A 58 7.46 2.61 33.87
CA LEU A 58 8.32 1.88 32.96
C LEU A 58 8.91 0.65 33.65
N VAL A 59 8.56 -0.52 33.11
CA VAL A 59 9.07 -1.82 33.56
C VAL A 59 9.66 -2.58 32.38
N ARG A 60 10.84 -3.16 32.54
CA ARG A 60 11.52 -3.98 31.51
C ARG A 60 11.88 -5.36 32.05
N LYS A 61 11.60 -6.41 31.27
CA LYS A 61 12.00 -7.79 31.57
C LYS A 61 13.45 -8.02 31.17
N ILE A 62 14.21 -8.69 32.04
CA ILE A 62 15.47 -9.33 31.70
C ILE A 62 15.18 -10.81 31.42
N GLY A 63 15.43 -11.25 30.19
CA GLY A 63 15.28 -12.64 29.78
C GLY A 63 16.40 -13.54 30.32
N ALA A 64 16.15 -14.84 30.39
CA ALA A 64 17.17 -15.84 30.71
C ALA A 64 18.12 -16.08 29.51
N PRO A 65 19.40 -16.45 29.74
CA PRO A 65 20.33 -16.78 28.66
C PRO A 65 19.77 -17.86 27.75
N ARG A 66 19.89 -17.66 26.42
CA ARG A 66 19.39 -18.56 25.36
C ARG A 66 17.86 -18.74 25.30
N ASN A 67 17.10 -18.19 26.25
CA ASN A 67 15.64 -18.22 26.29
C ASN A 67 15.11 -16.85 26.75
N PRO A 68 15.18 -15.82 25.89
CA PRO A 68 14.84 -14.44 26.26
C PRO A 68 13.36 -14.27 26.70
N GLU A 69 12.51 -15.23 26.36
CA GLU A 69 11.10 -15.22 26.78
C GLU A 69 10.88 -15.53 28.26
N VAL A 70 11.78 -16.31 28.88
CA VAL A 70 11.69 -16.64 30.31
C VAL A 70 12.18 -15.44 31.13
N ALA A 71 11.31 -14.87 31.97
CA ALA A 71 11.63 -13.73 32.82
C ALA A 71 12.58 -14.13 33.96
N LEU A 72 13.85 -13.72 33.86
CA LEU A 72 14.85 -13.90 34.90
C LEU A 72 14.78 -12.80 35.94
N ALA A 73 14.59 -11.56 35.51
CA ALA A 73 14.39 -10.41 36.38
C ALA A 73 13.49 -9.36 35.71
N ALA A 74 13.04 -8.38 36.47
CA ALA A 74 12.41 -7.16 35.98
C ALA A 74 13.12 -5.93 36.56
N ILE A 75 13.20 -4.88 35.77
CA ILE A 75 13.73 -3.57 36.16
C ILE A 75 12.60 -2.57 36.11
N VAL A 76 12.47 -1.77 37.17
CA VAL A 76 11.51 -0.67 37.26
C VAL A 76 12.28 0.64 37.27
N GLU A 77 11.72 1.67 36.64
CA GLU A 77 12.30 3.01 36.66
C GLU A 77 12.44 3.56 38.09
N GLY A 78 13.48 4.38 38.29
CA GLY A 78 13.87 4.95 39.58
C GLY A 78 15.30 5.49 39.52
N ASP A 79 15.70 6.25 40.53
CA ASP A 79 17.09 6.70 40.71
C ASP A 79 17.62 6.22 42.08
N PRO A 80 18.40 5.12 42.13
CA PRO A 80 18.76 4.22 41.02
C PRO A 80 17.60 3.29 40.60
N PRO A 81 17.63 2.71 39.37
CA PRO A 81 16.60 1.78 38.90
C PRO A 81 16.55 0.50 39.74
N GLU A 82 15.35 0.08 40.10
CA GLU A 82 15.14 -1.07 40.98
C GLU A 82 15.07 -2.37 40.20
N ARG A 83 15.65 -3.45 40.77
CA ARG A 83 15.68 -4.78 40.14
C ARG A 83 15.01 -5.82 41.02
N VAL A 84 14.06 -6.56 40.42
CA VAL A 84 13.38 -7.72 41.03
C VAL A 84 13.86 -8.97 40.33
N ILE A 85 14.49 -9.91 41.05
CA ILE A 85 15.13 -11.11 40.48
C ILE A 85 14.31 -12.36 40.85
N ASN A 86 14.12 -13.26 39.88
CA ASN A 86 13.64 -14.62 40.14
C ASN A 86 14.85 -15.55 40.38
N GLU A 87 15.17 -15.79 41.64
CA GLU A 87 16.35 -16.57 42.04
C GLU A 87 16.32 -18.03 41.54
N GLU A 88 15.13 -18.61 41.39
CA GLU A 88 14.98 -19.98 40.88
C GLU A 88 15.30 -20.04 39.38
N VAL A 89 14.77 -19.10 38.59
CA VAL A 89 15.06 -18.99 37.15
C VAL A 89 16.54 -18.69 36.92
N MET A 90 17.13 -17.78 37.69
CA MET A 90 18.56 -17.43 37.58
C MET A 90 19.46 -18.65 37.82
N ARG A 91 19.13 -19.48 38.82
CA ARG A 91 19.86 -20.71 39.14
C ARG A 91 19.73 -21.76 38.03
N GLN A 92 18.53 -21.93 37.48
CA GLN A 92 18.24 -22.94 36.45
C GLN A 92 18.73 -22.55 35.05
N SER A 93 18.80 -21.25 34.74
CA SER A 93 19.17 -20.78 33.39
C SER A 93 20.67 -20.71 33.15
N GLY A 94 21.49 -20.88 34.20
CA GLY A 94 22.95 -20.69 34.15
C GLY A 94 23.34 -19.22 33.97
N ALA A 95 22.50 -18.28 34.39
CA ALA A 95 22.83 -16.87 34.35
C ALA A 95 23.75 -16.51 35.53
N ASP A 96 24.89 -15.91 35.23
CA ASP A 96 25.79 -15.37 36.23
C ASP A 96 25.54 -13.88 36.48
N GLN A 97 26.23 -13.34 37.48
CA GLN A 97 26.11 -11.94 37.86
C GLN A 97 26.49 -11.01 36.71
N SER A 98 27.49 -11.40 35.91
CA SER A 98 27.96 -10.60 34.77
C SER A 98 26.94 -10.54 33.62
N TYR A 99 26.21 -11.63 33.35
CA TYR A 99 25.07 -11.60 32.44
C TYR A 99 23.98 -10.65 32.94
N LEU A 100 23.65 -10.75 34.22
CA LEU A 100 22.62 -9.92 34.83
C LEU A 100 22.97 -8.43 34.75
N GLU A 101 24.21 -8.05 35.02
CA GLU A 101 24.69 -6.67 34.96
C GLU A 101 24.62 -6.12 33.53
N ARG A 102 25.18 -6.83 32.54
CA ARG A 102 25.11 -6.39 31.13
C ARG A 102 23.67 -6.26 30.63
N ALA A 103 22.83 -7.24 30.94
CA ALA A 103 21.43 -7.19 30.55
C ALA A 103 20.69 -6.05 31.27
N THR A 104 21.06 -5.74 32.51
CA THR A 104 20.52 -4.60 33.26
C THR A 104 20.86 -3.29 32.58
N GLU A 105 22.13 -3.05 32.24
CA GLU A 105 22.58 -1.83 31.56
C GLU A 105 21.83 -1.59 30.24
N GLN A 106 21.67 -2.64 29.43
CA GLN A 106 20.94 -2.55 28.16
C GLN A 106 19.46 -2.19 28.36
N GLN A 107 18.80 -2.81 29.35
CA GLN A 107 17.38 -2.52 29.61
C GLN A 107 17.18 -1.15 30.26
N VAL A 108 18.12 -0.67 31.07
CA VAL A 108 18.09 0.69 31.64
C VAL A 108 18.26 1.74 30.55
N ALA A 109 19.20 1.56 29.62
CA ALA A 109 19.38 2.48 28.50
C ALA A 109 18.13 2.59 27.62
N GLU A 110 17.48 1.46 27.30
CA GLU A 110 16.22 1.45 26.55
C GLU A 110 15.07 2.08 27.34
N MET A 111 15.03 1.86 28.65
CA MET A 111 14.03 2.48 29.53
C MET A 111 14.19 4.01 29.55
N GLN A 112 15.43 4.52 29.61
CA GLN A 112 15.72 5.95 29.53
C GLN A 112 15.32 6.55 28.18
N ARG A 113 15.68 5.90 27.07
CA ARG A 113 15.24 6.29 25.72
C ARG A 113 13.72 6.42 25.65
N ARG A 114 12.98 5.44 26.16
CA ARG A 114 11.50 5.47 26.17
C ARG A 114 10.95 6.54 27.09
N ARG A 115 11.56 6.76 28.26
CA ARG A 115 11.16 7.83 29.17
C ARG A 115 11.27 9.20 28.49
N GLU A 116 12.42 9.49 27.87
CA GLU A 116 12.63 10.74 27.12
C GLU A 116 11.64 10.88 25.96
N ARG A 117 11.37 9.78 25.25
CA ARG A 117 10.46 9.80 24.10
C ARG A 117 8.99 9.95 24.48
N TYR A 118 8.55 9.28 25.55
CA TYR A 118 7.13 9.25 25.95
C TYR A 118 6.76 10.43 26.84
N LEU A 119 7.60 10.74 27.83
CA LEU A 119 7.33 11.77 28.85
C LEU A 119 8.07 13.08 28.57
N GLY A 120 9.10 13.09 27.72
CA GLY A 120 9.91 14.28 27.47
C GLY A 120 10.53 14.79 28.77
N GLY A 121 10.35 16.09 29.04
CA GLY A 121 10.78 16.72 30.30
C GLY A 121 9.76 16.62 31.45
N ARG A 122 8.66 15.87 31.29
CA ARG A 122 7.60 15.79 32.31
C ARG A 122 8.10 15.01 33.53
N GLY A 123 7.97 15.62 34.70
CA GLY A 123 8.24 14.97 35.99
C GLY A 123 7.23 13.85 36.27
N ARG A 124 7.61 12.88 37.08
CA ARG A 124 6.70 11.83 37.58
C ARG A 124 5.61 12.46 38.44
N SER A 125 4.39 12.00 38.28
CA SER A 125 3.23 12.37 39.08
C SER A 125 3.43 11.92 40.53
N ASP A 126 3.10 12.81 41.46
CA ASP A 126 3.19 12.52 42.87
C ASP A 126 2.07 11.57 43.31
N VAL A 127 2.46 10.39 43.78
CA VAL A 127 1.58 9.29 44.23
C VAL A 127 1.61 9.09 45.75
N GLU A 128 2.44 9.86 46.47
CA GLU A 128 2.58 9.71 47.92
C GLU A 128 1.25 10.01 48.61
N GLY A 129 0.77 9.07 49.44
CA GLY A 129 -0.53 9.16 50.12
C GLY A 129 -1.76 9.08 49.21
N LYS A 130 -1.63 8.67 47.94
CA LYS A 130 -2.75 8.58 46.99
C LYS A 130 -3.07 7.14 46.57
N THR A 131 -4.22 6.97 45.90
CA THR A 131 -4.55 5.70 45.23
C THR A 131 -3.86 5.61 43.87
N ALA A 132 -3.01 4.60 43.66
CA ALA A 132 -2.41 4.30 42.37
C ALA A 132 -3.22 3.23 41.64
N ILE A 133 -3.71 3.53 40.43
CA ILE A 133 -4.44 2.58 39.58
C ILE A 133 -3.52 2.15 38.43
N VAL A 134 -3.06 0.90 38.44
CA VAL A 134 -2.17 0.36 37.41
C VAL A 134 -2.97 -0.34 36.32
N VAL A 135 -2.77 0.08 35.08
CA VAL A 135 -3.53 -0.36 33.91
C VAL A 135 -2.64 -0.99 32.85
N ASP A 136 -3.10 -2.11 32.28
CA ASP A 136 -2.51 -2.78 31.12
C ASP A 136 -3.61 -3.29 30.16
N ASP A 137 -3.26 -3.64 28.92
CA ASP A 137 -4.22 -4.23 27.96
C ASP A 137 -4.58 -5.69 28.27
N GLY A 138 -3.80 -6.35 29.11
CA GLY A 138 -4.16 -7.61 29.72
C GLY A 138 -2.96 -8.25 30.35
N LEU A 139 -3.20 -9.36 31.05
CA LEU A 139 -2.16 -10.00 31.83
C LEU A 139 -1.99 -11.45 31.41
N ALA A 140 -0.76 -11.84 31.08
CA ALA A 140 -0.41 -13.24 30.80
C ALA A 140 0.27 -13.91 32.00
N THR A 141 1.42 -13.40 32.45
CA THR A 141 2.24 -13.99 33.52
C THR A 141 2.39 -13.08 34.75
N GLY A 142 1.92 -11.83 34.65
CA GLY A 142 1.86 -10.86 35.75
C GLY A 142 3.19 -10.34 36.29
N ALA A 143 4.35 -10.77 35.77
CA ALA A 143 5.66 -10.41 36.32
C ALA A 143 5.94 -8.89 36.26
N THR A 144 5.64 -8.24 35.14
CA THR A 144 5.78 -6.78 34.96
C THR A 144 4.83 -6.00 35.85
N MET A 145 3.57 -6.45 35.94
CA MET A 145 2.57 -5.90 36.84
C MET A 145 3.02 -5.97 38.30
N LYS A 146 3.49 -7.12 38.78
CA LYS A 146 3.98 -7.28 40.17
C LYS A 146 5.13 -6.32 40.49
N ALA A 147 6.07 -6.14 39.55
CA ALA A 147 7.18 -5.20 39.74
C ALA A 147 6.68 -3.75 39.84
N ALA A 148 5.71 -3.35 39.02
CA ALA A 148 5.07 -2.05 39.10
C ALA A 148 4.36 -1.80 40.44
N LEU A 149 3.60 -2.79 40.93
CA LEU A 149 2.89 -2.69 42.21
C LEU A 149 3.85 -2.50 43.41
N ILE A 150 4.95 -3.25 43.43
CA ILE A 150 5.98 -3.13 44.48
C ILE A 150 6.61 -1.73 44.47
N ALA A 151 6.93 -1.20 43.29
CA ALA A 151 7.50 0.14 43.15
C ALA A 151 6.54 1.23 43.62
N LEU A 152 5.25 1.15 43.27
CA LEU A 152 4.24 2.13 43.68
C LEU A 152 4.04 2.16 45.21
N LYS A 153 4.04 1.00 45.88
CA LYS A 153 4.00 0.95 47.36
C LYS A 153 5.23 1.60 47.99
N ARG A 154 6.41 1.45 47.37
CA ARG A 154 7.64 2.11 47.84
C ARG A 154 7.66 3.61 47.57
N TRP A 155 7.01 4.06 46.50
CA TRP A 155 6.81 5.49 46.20
C TRP A 155 5.75 6.14 47.09
N GLY A 156 5.20 5.41 48.07
CA GLY A 156 4.31 5.96 49.09
C GLY A 156 2.83 5.92 48.74
N ALA A 157 2.41 5.18 47.71
CA ALA A 157 0.99 5.00 47.42
C ALA A 157 0.26 4.39 48.62
N GLU A 158 -0.82 5.02 49.09
CA GLU A 158 -1.62 4.53 50.21
C GLU A 158 -2.39 3.26 49.83
N ARG A 159 -2.87 3.24 48.58
CA ARG A 159 -3.62 2.12 48.02
C ARG A 159 -3.18 1.85 46.58
N VAL A 160 -3.03 0.60 46.20
CA VAL A 160 -2.67 0.18 44.84
C VAL A 160 -3.74 -0.74 44.28
N VAL A 161 -4.30 -0.35 43.15
CA VAL A 161 -5.39 -1.03 42.43
C VAL A 161 -4.88 -1.51 41.08
N VAL A 162 -5.13 -2.76 40.72
CA VAL A 162 -4.90 -3.27 39.36
C VAL A 162 -6.20 -3.20 38.59
N ALA A 163 -6.17 -2.62 37.39
CA ALA A 163 -7.32 -2.62 36.48
C ALA A 163 -6.90 -3.12 35.10
N ILE A 164 -7.44 -4.27 34.69
CA ILE A 164 -7.07 -4.95 33.44
C ILE A 164 -8.28 -5.54 32.71
N PRO A 165 -8.33 -5.52 31.37
CA PRO A 165 -9.44 -6.10 30.63
C PRO A 165 -9.54 -7.63 30.72
N VAL A 166 -8.40 -8.33 30.64
CA VAL A 166 -8.38 -9.80 30.60
C VAL A 166 -7.17 -10.41 31.32
N ALA A 167 -7.36 -11.54 32.01
CA ALA A 167 -6.28 -12.30 32.67
C ALA A 167 -6.63 -13.79 32.84
N PRO A 168 -5.64 -14.68 32.96
CA PRO A 168 -5.87 -16.07 33.34
C PRO A 168 -6.33 -16.18 34.81
N ALA A 169 -7.24 -17.11 35.07
CA ALA A 169 -7.75 -17.37 36.42
C ALA A 169 -6.66 -17.66 37.47
N SER A 170 -5.53 -18.24 37.05
CA SER A 170 -4.41 -18.57 37.94
C SER A 170 -3.63 -17.37 38.46
N GLU A 171 -3.67 -16.22 37.79
CA GLU A 171 -2.87 -15.04 38.18
C GLU A 171 -3.62 -14.05 39.09
N ILE A 172 -4.96 -14.09 39.12
CA ILE A 172 -5.75 -13.17 39.97
C ILE A 172 -5.39 -13.29 41.46
N PRO A 173 -5.34 -14.50 42.08
CA PRO A 173 -4.99 -14.61 43.50
C PRO A 173 -3.60 -14.07 43.82
N ARG A 174 -2.64 -14.26 42.89
CA ARG A 174 -1.25 -13.80 43.05
C ARG A 174 -1.12 -12.27 43.00
N LEU A 175 -2.01 -11.60 42.27
CA LEU A 175 -2.06 -10.13 42.28
C LEU A 175 -2.73 -9.61 43.56
N GLN A 176 -3.75 -10.30 44.06
CA GLN A 176 -4.45 -9.94 45.30
C GLN A 176 -3.57 -10.04 46.56
N GLU A 177 -2.47 -10.79 46.51
CA GLU A 177 -1.44 -10.79 47.57
C GLU A 177 -0.68 -9.46 47.68
N ILE A 178 -0.63 -8.67 46.60
CA ILE A 178 0.20 -7.46 46.48
C ILE A 178 -0.64 -6.20 46.30
N ALA A 179 -1.68 -6.25 45.47
CA ALA A 179 -2.62 -5.15 45.24
C ALA A 179 -3.76 -5.17 46.25
N ASP A 180 -4.23 -4.00 46.65
CA ASP A 180 -5.34 -3.85 47.60
C ASP A 180 -6.69 -4.13 46.92
N GLU A 181 -6.75 -3.99 45.59
CA GLU A 181 -7.89 -4.40 44.77
C GLU A 181 -7.44 -4.82 43.36
N VAL A 182 -8.07 -5.85 42.79
CA VAL A 182 -7.85 -6.31 41.41
C VAL A 182 -9.17 -6.31 40.67
N ILE A 183 -9.27 -5.51 39.62
CA ILE A 183 -10.44 -5.34 38.78
C ILE A 183 -10.10 -5.91 37.40
N CYS A 184 -10.73 -7.03 37.08
CA CYS A 184 -10.57 -7.71 35.80
C CYS A 184 -11.93 -7.91 35.14
N LEU A 185 -12.13 -7.39 33.92
CA LEU A 185 -13.41 -7.54 33.21
C LEU A 185 -13.66 -9.01 32.84
N VAL A 186 -12.61 -9.73 32.45
CA VAL A 186 -12.68 -11.13 32.05
C VAL A 186 -11.57 -11.95 32.66
N VAL A 187 -11.96 -12.86 33.57
CA VAL A 187 -11.09 -13.89 34.10
C VAL A 187 -11.28 -15.16 33.28
N ASP A 188 -10.31 -15.47 32.40
CA ASP A 188 -10.42 -16.56 31.43
C ASP A 188 -9.78 -17.86 31.97
N PRO A 189 -10.55 -18.95 32.19
CA PRO A 189 -10.01 -20.25 32.58
C PRO A 189 -9.26 -20.99 31.45
N TYR A 190 -9.43 -20.56 30.19
CA TYR A 190 -8.79 -21.14 29.00
C TYR A 190 -7.88 -20.16 28.27
N PHE A 191 -7.27 -19.24 29.01
CA PHE A 191 -6.44 -18.15 28.51
C PHE A 191 -5.34 -18.62 27.55
N ARG A 192 -5.36 -18.11 26.30
CA ARG A 192 -4.36 -18.41 25.26
C ARG A 192 -3.39 -17.27 24.97
N GLY A 193 -3.60 -16.10 25.57
CA GLY A 193 -2.82 -14.88 25.35
C GLY A 193 -3.72 -13.64 25.34
N VAL A 194 -3.15 -12.47 25.65
CA VAL A 194 -3.90 -11.21 25.77
C VAL A 194 -4.63 -10.87 24.46
N GLY A 195 -3.94 -10.96 23.32
CA GLY A 195 -4.51 -10.64 22.01
C GLY A 195 -5.72 -11.50 21.61
N GLY A 196 -5.92 -12.67 22.21
CA GLY A 196 -7.09 -13.52 21.97
C GLY A 196 -8.41 -12.91 22.45
N ALA A 197 -8.37 -11.87 23.29
CA ALA A 197 -9.55 -11.17 23.77
C ALA A 197 -9.98 -9.99 22.85
N TYR A 198 -9.16 -9.62 21.87
CA TYR A 198 -9.28 -8.40 21.06
C TYR A 198 -9.49 -8.70 19.57
N ALA A 199 -10.40 -7.98 18.90
CA ALA A 199 -10.57 -8.07 17.44
C ALA A 199 -9.45 -7.34 16.68
N ASP A 200 -9.03 -6.18 17.19
CA ASP A 200 -7.80 -5.48 16.79
C ASP A 200 -6.82 -5.42 17.97
N PHE A 201 -5.67 -6.07 17.80
CA PHE A 201 -4.56 -6.09 18.74
C PHE A 201 -3.22 -5.80 18.03
N HIS A 202 -3.20 -4.82 17.12
CA HIS A 202 -1.96 -4.38 16.47
C HIS A 202 -0.91 -3.93 17.48
N GLN A 203 0.37 -3.97 17.09
CA GLN A 203 1.45 -3.49 17.94
C GLN A 203 1.56 -1.98 17.83
N LEU A 204 1.36 -1.29 18.96
CA LEU A 204 1.51 0.17 19.03
C LEU A 204 2.96 0.58 18.79
N SER A 205 3.14 1.58 17.93
CA SER A 205 4.37 2.34 17.76
C SER A 205 4.64 3.25 18.95
N ASP A 206 5.87 3.77 19.02
CA ASP A 206 6.21 4.77 20.04
C ASP A 206 5.42 6.08 19.80
N GLU A 207 5.15 6.42 18.55
CA GLU A 207 4.38 7.58 18.10
C GLU A 207 2.90 7.50 18.51
N GLU A 208 2.24 6.37 18.28
CA GLU A 208 0.86 6.15 18.74
C GLU A 208 0.77 6.23 20.26
N THR A 209 1.73 5.62 20.97
CA THR A 209 1.82 5.69 22.44
C THR A 209 1.93 7.14 22.91
N VAL A 210 2.76 7.96 22.26
CA VAL A 210 2.87 9.40 22.54
C VAL A 210 1.58 10.14 22.20
N GLY A 211 0.88 9.75 21.13
CA GLY A 211 -0.42 10.30 20.75
C GLY A 211 -1.47 10.14 21.85
N TYR A 212 -1.61 8.93 22.41
CA TYR A 212 -2.51 8.67 23.54
C TYR A 212 -2.14 9.48 24.79
N LEU A 213 -0.85 9.54 25.13
CA LEU A 213 -0.38 10.32 26.28
C LEU A 213 -0.65 11.82 26.11
N ARG A 214 -0.36 12.38 24.93
CA ARG A 214 -0.65 13.78 24.62
C ARG A 214 -2.14 14.06 24.73
N ARG A 215 -3.00 13.22 24.15
CA ARG A 215 -4.47 13.36 24.25
C ARG A 215 -4.92 13.43 25.71
N ALA A 216 -4.49 12.47 26.53
CA ALA A 216 -4.85 12.44 27.96
C ALA A 216 -4.34 13.66 28.72
N TRP A 217 -3.13 14.13 28.42
CA TRP A 217 -2.52 15.29 29.07
C TRP A 217 -3.09 16.63 28.61
N THR A 218 -3.62 16.70 27.39
CA THR A 218 -4.36 17.87 26.90
C THR A 218 -5.70 18.00 27.60
N VAL A 219 -6.41 16.88 27.88
CA VAL A 219 -7.66 16.86 28.65
C VAL A 219 -7.43 17.32 30.10
N GLU A 220 -6.32 16.93 30.72
CA GLU A 220 -5.91 17.40 32.06
C GLU A 220 -5.69 18.93 32.12
N GLN A 221 -5.22 19.53 31.02
CA GLN A 221 -5.02 20.97 30.89
C GLN A 221 -6.28 21.73 30.43
N ALA A 222 -7.32 21.03 29.96
CA ALA A 222 -8.55 21.60 29.38
C ALA A 222 -9.69 21.80 30.40
N SER A 223 -9.42 21.77 31.71
CA SER A 223 -10.43 22.04 32.75
C SER A 223 -10.80 23.53 32.92
N VAL A 224 -10.50 24.39 31.94
CA VAL A 224 -10.96 25.79 31.87
C VAL A 224 -11.21 26.18 30.40
N ASP A 225 -12.49 26.21 30.00
CA ASP A 225 -13.07 26.68 28.73
C ASP A 225 -12.59 26.03 27.39
N GLY A 226 -13.52 25.40 26.65
CA GLY A 226 -13.25 24.45 25.55
C GLY A 226 -12.59 25.04 24.29
N PRO A 227 -11.62 24.35 23.62
CA PRO A 227 -10.84 25.00 22.56
C PRO A 227 -11.04 24.45 21.15
N VAL A 228 -10.70 25.32 20.19
CA VAL A 228 -10.32 25.03 18.81
C VAL A 228 -9.21 23.96 18.78
N LEU A 229 -9.37 22.91 17.98
CA LEU A 229 -8.39 21.83 17.85
C LEU A 229 -7.22 22.32 16.98
N SER A 230 -6.05 22.53 17.59
CA SER A 230 -4.80 22.85 16.89
C SER A 230 -3.79 21.72 17.08
N ARG A 231 -3.30 21.14 15.99
CA ARG A 231 -2.31 20.04 16.03
C ARG A 231 -1.33 20.11 14.87
N THR A 232 -0.07 19.75 15.14
CA THR A 232 0.91 19.47 14.09
C THR A 232 0.69 18.07 13.54
N VAL A 233 0.71 17.94 12.21
CA VAL A 233 0.45 16.72 11.45
C VAL A 233 1.63 16.38 10.54
N GLU A 234 1.76 15.12 10.16
CA GLU A 234 2.75 14.64 9.20
C GLU A 234 2.01 14.14 7.95
N ILE A 235 2.25 14.79 6.81
CA ILE A 235 1.59 14.50 5.54
C ILE A 235 2.45 13.46 4.78
N PRO A 236 1.94 12.23 4.54
CA PRO A 236 2.63 11.21 3.75
C PRO A 236 2.76 11.63 2.28
N PRO A 237 3.63 10.97 1.49
CA PRO A 237 4.53 9.87 1.86
C PRO A 237 5.83 10.33 2.54
N LEU A 238 6.19 11.61 2.41
CA LEU A 238 7.47 12.15 2.87
C LEU A 238 7.46 12.70 4.30
N ARG A 239 6.33 12.58 5.00
CA ARG A 239 6.12 13.10 6.37
C ARG A 239 6.39 14.61 6.46
N LEU A 240 5.83 15.36 5.51
CA LEU A 240 5.91 16.81 5.51
C LEU A 240 5.14 17.37 6.70
N LEU A 241 5.74 18.28 7.46
CA LEU A 241 5.09 18.85 8.63
C LEU A 241 4.01 19.85 8.22
N GLY A 242 2.82 19.69 8.80
CA GLY A 242 1.70 20.63 8.70
C GLY A 242 1.23 21.10 10.07
N ASP A 243 0.76 22.34 10.16
CA ASP A 243 0.02 22.86 11.31
C ASP A 243 -1.46 22.92 10.88
N LEU A 244 -2.28 22.04 11.46
CA LEU A 244 -3.72 21.94 11.20
C LEU A 244 -4.49 22.61 12.35
N VAL A 245 -5.39 23.52 11.99
CA VAL A 245 -6.36 24.13 12.91
C VAL A 245 -7.76 23.81 12.43
N VAL A 246 -8.58 23.19 13.29
CA VAL A 246 -9.96 22.80 13.01
C VAL A 246 -10.89 23.50 14.01
N PRO A 247 -11.72 24.47 13.55
CA PRO A 247 -12.78 25.03 14.38
C PRO A 247 -13.90 23.99 14.63
N PRO A 248 -14.77 24.17 15.66
CA PRO A 248 -15.76 23.15 16.04
C PRO A 248 -16.80 22.74 14.97
N ASP A 249 -17.07 23.59 13.98
CA ASP A 249 -17.94 23.29 12.83
C ASP A 249 -17.31 23.88 11.55
N PRO A 250 -16.31 23.21 10.97
CA PRO A 250 -15.56 23.76 9.86
C PRO A 250 -16.42 23.79 8.57
N ARG A 251 -16.49 24.96 7.94
CA ARG A 251 -17.26 25.18 6.70
C ARG A 251 -16.59 24.62 5.45
N GLY A 252 -15.27 24.49 5.51
CA GLY A 252 -14.38 24.13 4.42
C GLY A 252 -12.94 24.06 4.91
N VAL A 253 -12.05 23.46 4.12
CA VAL A 253 -10.62 23.38 4.40
C VAL A 253 -9.87 24.32 3.48
N ILE A 254 -8.92 25.07 4.01
CA ILE A 254 -8.03 25.94 3.22
C ILE A 254 -6.60 25.42 3.38
N LEU A 255 -6.05 24.93 2.27
CA LEU A 255 -4.67 24.44 2.18
C LEU A 255 -3.75 25.57 1.71
N PHE A 256 -2.70 25.85 2.48
CA PHE A 256 -1.75 26.93 2.21
C PHE A 256 -0.53 26.43 1.44
N ALA A 257 -0.27 27.07 0.28
CA ALA A 257 0.96 26.94 -0.47
C ALA A 257 1.85 28.16 -0.22
N HIS A 258 2.90 28.01 0.60
CA HIS A 258 3.81 29.10 0.92
C HIS A 258 4.74 29.45 -0.26
N GLY A 259 5.27 30.67 -0.24
CA GLY A 259 6.23 31.12 -1.25
C GLY A 259 7.63 30.54 -1.06
N SER A 260 8.50 30.77 -2.06
CA SER A 260 9.88 30.32 -2.07
C SER A 260 10.67 30.88 -0.89
N GLY A 261 11.33 30.00 -0.13
CA GLY A 261 12.12 30.36 1.06
C GLY A 261 11.28 30.66 2.30
N SER A 262 9.98 30.37 2.25
CA SER A 262 9.07 30.41 3.39
C SER A 262 8.78 28.99 3.89
N SER A 263 7.95 28.87 4.92
CA SER A 263 7.56 27.61 5.54
C SER A 263 6.17 27.75 6.17
N ARG A 264 5.64 26.68 6.76
CA ARG A 264 4.42 26.74 7.58
C ARG A 264 4.51 27.72 8.75
N LEU A 265 5.72 28.12 9.15
CA LEU A 265 5.98 29.06 10.24
C LEU A 265 5.88 30.55 9.81
N SER A 266 5.51 30.83 8.55
CA SER A 266 5.39 32.18 8.02
C SER A 266 4.41 33.03 8.83
N PRO A 267 4.86 34.14 9.48
CA PRO A 267 3.99 34.99 10.29
C PRO A 267 2.78 35.51 9.51
N ARG A 268 3.00 35.93 8.26
CA ARG A 268 1.95 36.45 7.38
C ARG A 268 0.90 35.41 7.00
N ASN A 269 1.30 34.15 6.80
CA ASN A 269 0.33 33.11 6.45
C ASN A 269 -0.41 32.62 7.69
N ARG A 270 0.24 32.63 8.85
CA ARG A 270 -0.42 32.33 10.14
C ARG A 270 -1.46 33.38 10.50
N GLU A 271 -1.16 34.65 10.32
CA GLU A 271 -2.13 35.74 10.55
C GLU A 271 -3.37 35.61 9.63
N VAL A 272 -3.16 35.31 8.34
CA VAL A 272 -4.26 35.03 7.40
C VAL A 272 -5.05 33.78 7.84
N ALA A 273 -4.36 32.72 8.27
CA ALA A 273 -4.98 31.47 8.69
C ALA A 273 -5.82 31.63 9.98
N GLU A 274 -5.28 32.31 10.99
CA GLU A 274 -5.97 32.63 12.25
C GLU A 274 -7.28 33.36 11.95
N ARG A 275 -7.25 34.37 11.07
CA ARG A 275 -8.46 35.08 10.69
C ARG A 275 -9.44 34.22 9.89
N LEU A 276 -8.97 33.31 9.05
CA LEU A 276 -9.83 32.35 8.36
C LEU A 276 -10.43 31.32 9.32
N ASN A 277 -9.71 30.93 10.38
CA ASN A 277 -10.24 30.10 11.46
C ASN A 277 -11.36 30.82 12.22
N GLU A 278 -11.21 32.12 12.50
CA GLU A 278 -12.28 32.95 13.08
C GLU A 278 -13.53 33.04 12.19
N LEU A 279 -13.36 32.90 10.87
CA LEU A 279 -14.46 32.84 9.90
C LEU A 279 -15.06 31.42 9.74
N GLY A 280 -14.55 30.44 10.50
CA GLY A 280 -15.06 29.07 10.55
C GLY A 280 -14.44 28.12 9.53
N PHE A 281 -13.29 28.43 8.95
CA PHE A 281 -12.56 27.50 8.07
C PHE A 281 -11.51 26.70 8.82
N ALA A 282 -11.39 25.41 8.49
CA ALA A 282 -10.21 24.65 8.85
C ALA A 282 -9.04 25.11 7.97
N THR A 283 -7.83 25.19 8.52
CA THR A 283 -6.64 25.63 7.79
C THR A 283 -5.49 24.66 7.97
N LEU A 284 -4.84 24.30 6.87
CA LEU A 284 -3.63 23.47 6.88
C LEU A 284 -2.46 24.27 6.32
N LEU A 285 -1.49 24.57 7.17
CA LEU A 285 -0.23 25.22 6.80
C LEU A 285 0.85 24.16 6.79
N MET A 286 1.38 23.79 5.62
CA MET A 286 2.39 22.75 5.51
C MET A 286 3.70 23.25 4.93
N ASP A 287 4.78 22.54 5.25
CA ASP A 287 6.03 22.67 4.53
C ASP A 287 5.92 21.90 3.20
N LEU A 288 6.21 22.57 2.08
CA LEU A 288 6.14 21.96 0.74
C LEU A 288 7.41 21.20 0.36
N LEU A 289 8.44 21.21 1.20
CA LEU A 289 9.70 20.50 0.97
C LEU A 289 10.18 19.93 2.30
N THR A 290 10.83 18.77 2.26
CA THR A 290 11.54 18.24 3.42
C THR A 290 12.75 19.13 3.74
N SER A 291 13.28 19.02 4.96
CA SER A 291 14.50 19.76 5.36
C SER A 291 15.69 19.50 4.42
N GLN A 292 15.81 18.28 3.90
CA GLN A 292 16.88 17.90 2.96
C GLN A 292 16.64 18.49 1.56
N GLU A 293 15.39 18.47 1.07
CA GLU A 293 15.04 19.05 -0.23
C GLU A 293 15.21 20.58 -0.24
N ALA A 294 14.93 21.22 0.90
CA ALA A 294 15.07 22.67 1.06
C ALA A 294 16.53 23.15 1.01
N GLU A 295 17.53 22.26 1.18
CA GLU A 295 18.95 22.60 1.00
C GLU A 295 19.27 22.96 -0.45
N ASP A 296 18.59 22.34 -1.42
CA ASP A 296 18.70 22.70 -2.83
C ASP A 296 17.69 23.79 -3.19
N ARG A 297 18.20 25.01 -3.35
CA ARG A 297 17.40 26.18 -3.71
C ARG A 297 16.63 26.03 -5.03
N ARG A 298 17.00 25.10 -5.91
CA ARG A 298 16.25 24.84 -7.16
C ARG A 298 14.87 24.28 -6.90
N ASN A 299 14.73 23.40 -5.91
CA ASN A 299 13.46 22.75 -5.55
C ASN A 299 12.40 23.75 -5.09
N VAL A 300 12.86 24.86 -4.49
CA VAL A 300 12.01 25.95 -4.01
C VAL A 300 11.33 26.71 -5.17
N PHE A 301 11.81 26.55 -6.41
CA PHE A 301 11.23 27.13 -7.62
C PHE A 301 10.68 26.05 -8.58
N ASP A 302 10.67 24.78 -8.17
CA ASP A 302 10.14 23.67 -8.95
C ASP A 302 8.62 23.58 -8.74
N ILE A 303 7.87 24.25 -9.61
CA ILE A 303 6.42 24.41 -9.47
C ILE A 303 5.66 23.07 -9.58
N PRO A 304 6.01 22.16 -10.53
CA PRO A 304 5.48 20.79 -10.53
C PRO A 304 5.71 20.03 -9.22
N LEU A 305 6.92 20.11 -8.65
CA LEU A 305 7.22 19.46 -7.37
C LEU A 305 6.34 20.00 -6.24
N LEU A 306 6.23 21.33 -6.13
CA LEU A 306 5.42 21.99 -5.10
C LEU A 306 3.93 21.70 -5.28
N ALA A 307 3.43 21.66 -6.52
CA ALA A 307 2.05 21.29 -6.82
C ALA A 307 1.77 19.84 -6.40
N ARG A 308 2.70 18.91 -6.66
CA ARG A 308 2.56 17.52 -6.23
C ARG A 308 2.42 17.38 -4.71
N ARG A 309 3.11 18.22 -3.92
CA ARG A 309 2.94 18.21 -2.45
C ARG A 309 1.58 18.70 -1.98
N LEU A 310 0.95 19.58 -2.74
CA LEU A 310 -0.44 19.98 -2.48
C LEU A 310 -1.42 18.85 -2.80
N LEU A 311 -1.14 18.04 -3.83
CA LEU A 311 -1.90 16.82 -4.12
C LEU A 311 -1.77 15.79 -3.00
N ASP A 312 -0.55 15.54 -2.52
CA ASP A 312 -0.30 14.63 -1.39
C ASP A 312 -1.05 15.11 -0.12
N ALA A 313 -1.14 16.43 0.09
CA ALA A 313 -1.89 17.01 1.19
C ALA A 313 -3.42 16.91 1.03
N ASP A 314 -3.96 17.03 -0.18
CA ASP A 314 -5.40 16.78 -0.43
C ASP A 314 -5.75 15.31 -0.15
N LEU A 315 -4.91 14.37 -0.58
CA LEU A 315 -5.09 12.94 -0.25
C LEU A 315 -5.09 12.70 1.26
N TRP A 316 -4.18 13.35 1.99
CA TRP A 316 -4.17 13.29 3.45
C TRP A 316 -5.43 13.94 4.05
N ILE A 317 -5.84 15.12 3.61
CA ILE A 317 -7.09 15.78 4.04
C ILE A 317 -8.31 14.88 3.79
N ALA A 318 -8.38 14.22 2.64
CA ALA A 318 -9.46 13.30 2.28
C ALA A 318 -9.52 12.07 3.21
N SER A 319 -8.39 11.67 3.80
CA SER A 319 -8.32 10.56 4.76
C SER A 319 -8.70 10.96 6.19
N GLU A 320 -8.77 12.25 6.51
CA GLU A 320 -9.11 12.74 7.85
C GLU A 320 -10.64 12.76 8.06
N PRO A 321 -11.19 12.01 9.04
CA PRO A 321 -12.65 11.86 9.22
C PRO A 321 -13.41 13.18 9.42
N GLU A 322 -12.75 14.19 9.98
CA GLU A 322 -13.36 15.50 10.27
C GLU A 322 -13.26 16.48 9.09
N LEU A 323 -12.45 16.17 8.06
CA LEU A 323 -12.12 17.08 6.97
C LEU A 323 -12.47 16.54 5.57
N GLY A 324 -12.56 15.22 5.40
CA GLY A 324 -12.62 14.59 4.07
C GLY A 324 -13.78 15.07 3.20
N ASP A 325 -14.95 15.26 3.79
CA ASP A 325 -16.18 15.67 3.09
C ASP A 325 -16.32 17.20 2.89
N LEU A 326 -15.37 17.98 3.41
CA LEU A 326 -15.44 19.44 3.34
C LEU A 326 -14.97 19.97 1.98
N PRO A 327 -15.54 21.09 1.49
CA PRO A 327 -15.04 21.76 0.29
C PRO A 327 -13.61 22.27 0.53
N LEU A 328 -12.73 22.04 -0.45
CA LEU A 328 -11.32 22.38 -0.37
C LEU A 328 -11.01 23.68 -1.15
N GLY A 329 -10.36 24.64 -0.49
CA GLY A 329 -9.81 25.84 -1.10
C GLY A 329 -8.28 25.85 -1.04
N LEU A 330 -7.64 26.50 -2.01
CA LEU A 330 -6.19 26.70 -2.03
C LEU A 330 -5.85 28.18 -1.81
N PHE A 331 -4.91 28.44 -0.89
CA PHE A 331 -4.33 29.77 -0.69
C PHE A 331 -2.84 29.75 -1.05
N GLY A 332 -2.48 30.34 -2.18
CA GLY A 332 -1.10 30.41 -2.66
C GLY A 332 -0.47 31.79 -2.46
N ALA A 333 0.73 31.82 -1.90
CA ALA A 333 1.49 33.05 -1.71
C ALA A 333 2.76 33.08 -2.58
N SER A 334 3.03 34.19 -3.28
CA SER A 334 4.21 34.35 -4.14
C SER A 334 4.33 33.19 -5.15
N THR A 335 5.44 32.46 -5.22
CA THR A 335 5.60 31.28 -6.09
C THR A 335 4.66 30.12 -5.73
N GLY A 336 4.23 30.00 -4.48
CA GLY A 336 3.22 29.04 -4.04
C GLY A 336 1.86 29.23 -4.74
N ALA A 337 1.59 30.41 -5.30
CA ALA A 337 0.43 30.62 -6.15
C ALA A 337 0.49 29.88 -7.49
N GLY A 338 1.68 29.77 -8.09
CA GLY A 338 1.86 28.95 -9.29
C GLY A 338 1.61 27.47 -9.00
N ALA A 339 2.12 26.99 -7.86
CA ALA A 339 1.90 25.63 -7.40
C ALA A 339 0.42 25.35 -7.09
N ALA A 340 -0.27 26.28 -6.42
CA ALA A 340 -1.69 26.16 -6.12
C ALA A 340 -2.55 26.13 -7.39
N LEU A 341 -2.23 26.92 -8.41
CA LEU A 341 -2.97 26.93 -9.68
C LEU A 341 -2.69 25.69 -10.51
N LEU A 342 -1.45 25.20 -10.53
CA LEU A 342 -1.11 23.93 -11.17
C LEU A 342 -1.81 22.75 -10.47
N ALA A 343 -1.81 22.73 -9.14
CA ALA A 343 -2.56 21.74 -8.36
C ALA A 343 -4.07 21.83 -8.61
N ALA A 344 -4.64 23.03 -8.74
CA ALA A 344 -6.05 23.22 -9.06
C ALA A 344 -6.43 22.75 -10.48
N ALA A 345 -5.50 22.81 -11.43
CA ALA A 345 -5.69 22.23 -12.76
C ALA A 345 -5.66 20.69 -12.72
N GLU A 346 -4.83 20.10 -11.87
CA GLU A 346 -4.72 18.64 -11.69
C GLU A 346 -5.91 18.05 -10.91
N LEU A 347 -6.33 18.72 -9.83
CA LEU A 347 -7.43 18.31 -8.96
C LEU A 347 -8.79 18.85 -9.44
N SER A 348 -9.00 18.86 -10.76
CA SER A 348 -10.21 19.41 -11.38
C SER A 348 -11.49 18.85 -10.74
N GLY A 349 -12.39 19.73 -10.28
CA GLY A 349 -13.63 19.35 -9.59
C GLY A 349 -13.52 19.14 -8.08
N ARG A 350 -12.32 18.93 -7.53
CA ARG A 350 -12.10 18.86 -6.06
C ARG A 350 -11.89 20.24 -5.44
N ILE A 351 -11.18 21.14 -6.13
CA ILE A 351 -10.90 22.49 -5.62
C ILE A 351 -12.09 23.43 -5.85
N SER A 352 -12.67 23.93 -4.76
CA SER A 352 -13.83 24.82 -4.76
C SER A 352 -13.46 26.29 -4.97
N ALA A 353 -12.26 26.73 -4.59
CA ALA A 353 -11.75 28.07 -4.88
C ALA A 353 -10.24 28.20 -4.73
N VAL A 354 -9.64 29.15 -5.44
CA VAL A 354 -8.20 29.49 -5.33
C VAL A 354 -8.04 30.97 -5.02
N VAL A 355 -7.16 31.31 -4.08
CA VAL A 355 -6.70 32.67 -3.81
C VAL A 355 -5.19 32.76 -4.00
N SER A 356 -4.73 33.70 -4.82
CA SER A 356 -3.32 34.01 -5.07
C SER A 356 -2.96 35.37 -4.48
N ARG A 357 -2.10 35.40 -3.45
CA ARG A 357 -1.62 36.64 -2.83
C ARG A 357 -0.22 37.00 -3.30
N GLY A 358 -0.09 38.16 -3.98
CA GLY A 358 1.19 38.65 -4.51
C GLY A 358 1.89 37.60 -5.36
N GLY A 359 1.09 36.75 -6.01
CA GLY A 359 1.53 35.47 -6.54
C GLY A 359 2.14 35.57 -7.93
N ARG A 360 2.81 34.51 -8.35
CA ARG A 360 3.30 34.31 -9.71
C ARG A 360 2.45 33.25 -10.43
N PRO A 361 1.18 33.55 -10.76
CA PRO A 361 0.28 32.59 -11.40
C PRO A 361 0.79 32.16 -12.78
N ASP A 362 1.54 33.02 -13.45
CA ASP A 362 2.22 32.74 -14.73
C ASP A 362 3.12 31.51 -14.69
N LEU A 363 3.58 31.09 -13.51
CA LEU A 363 4.40 29.90 -13.32
C LEU A 363 3.64 28.57 -13.48
N ALA A 364 2.31 28.59 -13.49
CA ALA A 364 1.51 27.42 -13.86
C ALA A 364 1.53 27.15 -15.38
N GLY A 365 2.09 28.06 -16.18
CA GLY A 365 2.32 27.89 -17.62
C GLY A 365 1.02 27.68 -18.40
N GLU A 366 1.09 26.86 -19.45
CA GLU A 366 -0.03 26.63 -20.39
C GLU A 366 -1.28 26.02 -19.71
N ARG A 367 -1.08 25.39 -18.55
CA ARG A 367 -2.14 24.74 -17.76
C ARG A 367 -3.01 25.71 -16.97
N LEU A 368 -2.68 27.01 -16.95
CA LEU A 368 -3.58 28.04 -16.39
C LEU A 368 -4.98 27.99 -17.03
N SER A 369 -5.05 27.66 -18.31
CA SER A 369 -6.33 27.60 -19.04
C SER A 369 -7.21 26.39 -18.65
N GLU A 370 -6.65 25.42 -17.91
CA GLU A 370 -7.32 24.21 -17.42
C GLU A 370 -7.94 24.41 -16.02
N VAL A 371 -7.64 25.52 -15.33
CA VAL A 371 -8.15 25.77 -13.98
C VAL A 371 -9.66 26.03 -14.02
N MET A 372 -10.43 25.11 -13.45
CA MET A 372 -11.90 25.16 -13.36
C MET A 372 -12.41 25.71 -12.02
N ALA A 373 -11.52 26.03 -11.08
CA ALA A 373 -11.88 26.61 -9.79
C ALA A 373 -11.99 28.15 -9.87
N PRO A 374 -13.02 28.77 -9.25
CA PRO A 374 -13.10 30.21 -9.07
C PRO A 374 -11.80 30.78 -8.46
N THR A 375 -11.12 31.66 -9.22
CA THR A 375 -9.77 32.11 -8.90
C THR A 375 -9.72 33.62 -8.64
N LEU A 376 -9.24 34.00 -7.45
CA LEU A 376 -8.98 35.38 -7.07
C LEU A 376 -7.47 35.67 -7.04
N LEU A 377 -7.05 36.66 -7.82
CA LEU A 377 -5.68 37.19 -7.83
C LEU A 377 -5.66 38.49 -7.02
N VAL A 378 -4.82 38.59 -5.98
CA VAL A 378 -4.67 39.79 -5.12
C VAL A 378 -3.24 40.30 -5.24
N VAL A 379 -3.06 41.55 -5.70
CA VAL A 379 -1.73 42.13 -5.96
C VAL A 379 -1.60 43.52 -5.35
N GLY A 380 -0.42 43.85 -4.82
CA GLY A 380 -0.12 45.19 -4.34
C GLY A 380 0.03 46.20 -5.47
N GLY A 381 -0.57 47.38 -5.34
CA GLY A 381 -0.59 48.41 -6.39
C GLY A 381 0.79 48.98 -6.73
N ASN A 382 1.77 48.88 -5.82
CA ASN A 382 3.15 49.29 -6.05
C ASN A 382 4.03 48.17 -6.64
N ASP A 383 3.54 46.93 -6.68
CA ASP A 383 4.23 45.80 -7.33
C ASP A 383 3.85 45.71 -8.81
N LEU A 384 4.31 46.69 -9.58
CA LEU A 384 3.96 46.85 -10.99
C LEU A 384 4.33 45.63 -11.84
N GLN A 385 5.40 44.92 -11.48
CA GLN A 385 5.86 43.75 -12.22
C GLN A 385 4.91 42.57 -12.02
N VAL A 386 4.62 42.22 -10.75
CA VAL A 386 3.70 41.11 -10.45
C VAL A 386 2.28 41.45 -10.89
N LEU A 387 1.88 42.72 -10.84
CA LEU A 387 0.58 43.17 -11.34
C LEU A 387 0.40 42.90 -12.83
N GLU A 388 1.42 43.18 -13.64
CA GLU A 388 1.38 42.89 -15.08
C GLU A 388 1.32 41.39 -15.36
N LEU A 389 2.06 40.57 -14.61
CA LEU A 389 2.02 39.11 -14.73
C LEU A 389 0.64 38.54 -14.35
N ASN A 390 0.03 39.06 -13.30
CA ASN A 390 -1.31 38.65 -12.88
C ASN A 390 -2.38 39.10 -13.89
N ARG A 391 -2.23 40.26 -14.55
CA ARG A 391 -3.12 40.66 -15.65
C ARG A 391 -3.07 39.70 -16.84
N ARG A 392 -1.87 39.19 -17.17
CA ARG A 392 -1.70 38.17 -18.23
C ARG A 392 -2.33 36.84 -17.84
N ALA A 393 -2.02 36.34 -16.65
CA ALA A 393 -2.62 35.11 -16.14
C ALA A 393 -4.16 35.22 -16.04
N LEU A 394 -4.69 36.38 -15.63
CA LEU A 394 -6.12 36.64 -15.64
C LEU A 394 -6.72 36.55 -17.05
N ALA A 395 -6.00 36.91 -18.11
CA ALA A 395 -6.49 36.75 -19.48
C ALA A 395 -6.58 35.27 -19.90
N GLU A 396 -5.69 34.41 -19.39
CA GLU A 396 -5.59 32.99 -19.73
C GLU A 396 -6.56 32.09 -18.97
N LEU A 397 -6.88 32.41 -17.71
CA LEU A 397 -7.89 31.69 -16.92
C LEU A 397 -9.25 31.68 -17.63
N ARG A 398 -9.94 30.53 -17.69
CA ARG A 398 -11.21 30.40 -18.42
C ARG A 398 -12.46 30.42 -17.55
N PHE A 399 -12.34 29.97 -16.30
CA PHE A 399 -13.44 29.95 -15.34
C PHE A 399 -13.61 31.28 -14.61
N GLU A 400 -14.50 31.32 -13.61
CA GLU A 400 -14.74 32.53 -12.81
C GLU A 400 -13.45 33.07 -12.20
N LYS A 401 -13.18 34.35 -12.42
CA LYS A 401 -11.88 34.97 -12.14
C LYS A 401 -12.02 36.42 -11.74
N GLN A 402 -11.21 36.86 -10.77
CA GLN A 402 -11.17 38.26 -10.35
C GLN A 402 -9.74 38.68 -10.01
N LEU A 403 -9.38 39.92 -10.36
CA LEU A 403 -8.15 40.58 -9.92
C LEU A 403 -8.49 41.74 -8.97
N ARG A 404 -7.92 41.72 -7.77
CA ARG A 404 -8.01 42.78 -6.77
C ARG A 404 -6.64 43.43 -6.57
N ILE A 405 -6.61 44.75 -6.57
CA ILE A 405 -5.40 45.54 -6.40
C ILE A 405 -5.51 46.28 -5.07
N VAL A 406 -4.57 46.03 -4.15
CA VAL A 406 -4.49 46.74 -2.86
C VAL A 406 -3.67 48.02 -3.07
N PRO A 407 -4.27 49.22 -3.04
CA PRO A 407 -3.58 50.46 -3.40
C PRO A 407 -2.42 50.76 -2.46
N GLY A 408 -1.27 51.15 -3.01
CA GLY A 408 -0.08 51.49 -2.21
C GLY A 408 0.71 50.30 -1.63
N ALA A 409 0.15 49.08 -1.68
CA ALA A 409 0.83 47.91 -1.16
C ALA A 409 1.98 47.42 -2.04
N GLY A 410 3.05 46.95 -1.39
CA GLY A 410 4.20 46.29 -2.01
C GLY A 410 3.98 44.78 -2.22
N HIS A 411 5.04 44.06 -2.60
CA HIS A 411 4.98 42.61 -2.90
C HIS A 411 4.48 41.75 -1.73
N LEU A 412 4.85 42.13 -0.50
CA LEU A 412 4.59 41.35 0.72
C LEU A 412 3.45 41.91 1.59
N PHE A 413 2.79 43.01 1.17
CA PHE A 413 1.70 43.66 1.91
C PHE A 413 2.09 44.05 3.35
N GLU A 414 3.23 44.74 3.50
CA GLU A 414 3.84 45.07 4.81
C GLU A 414 3.38 46.42 5.39
N GLY A 415 2.67 47.23 4.61
CA GLY A 415 2.15 48.51 5.08
C GLY A 415 0.97 48.34 6.05
N PRO A 416 0.67 49.37 6.86
CA PRO A 416 -0.41 49.31 7.84
C PRO A 416 -1.76 48.99 7.17
N GLY A 417 -2.40 47.90 7.58
CA GLY A 417 -3.70 47.46 7.07
C GLY A 417 -3.69 46.69 5.75
N GLU A 418 -2.53 46.54 5.09
CA GLU A 418 -2.47 45.90 3.76
C GLU A 418 -2.76 44.40 3.83
N LEU A 419 -2.22 43.69 4.82
CA LEU A 419 -2.46 42.26 5.02
C LEU A 419 -3.87 41.97 5.55
N GLU A 420 -4.41 42.88 6.35
CA GLU A 420 -5.80 42.83 6.84
C GLU A 420 -6.77 42.92 5.66
N GLU A 421 -6.56 43.87 4.73
CA GLU A 421 -7.37 44.01 3.51
C GLU A 421 -7.28 42.75 2.62
N VAL A 422 -6.08 42.17 2.44
CA VAL A 422 -5.91 40.89 1.72
C VAL A 422 -6.73 39.78 2.37
N THR A 423 -6.70 39.71 3.70
CA THR A 423 -7.36 38.66 4.47
C THR A 423 -8.87 38.79 4.40
N GLU A 424 -9.41 40.01 4.47
CA GLU A 424 -10.84 40.27 4.28
C GLU A 424 -11.32 39.86 2.88
N ILE A 425 -10.56 40.21 1.84
CA ILE A 425 -10.88 39.85 0.46
C ILE A 425 -10.81 38.34 0.25
N ALA A 426 -9.77 37.68 0.78
CA ALA A 426 -9.61 36.22 0.69
C ALA A 426 -10.71 35.48 1.47
N GLY A 427 -11.03 35.94 2.68
CA GLY A 427 -12.10 35.40 3.50
C GLY A 427 -13.46 35.50 2.81
N ALA A 428 -13.78 36.65 2.22
CA ALA A 428 -15.02 36.83 1.46
C ALA A 428 -15.10 35.90 0.24
N TRP A 429 -13.98 35.69 -0.46
CA TRP A 429 -13.92 34.75 -1.59
C TRP A 429 -14.20 33.32 -1.13
N PHE A 430 -13.51 32.84 -0.10
CA PHE A 430 -13.74 31.49 0.41
C PHE A 430 -15.14 31.32 1.00
N GLN A 431 -15.69 32.31 1.70
CA GLN A 431 -17.08 32.27 2.20
C GLN A 431 -18.13 32.12 1.11
N HIS A 432 -17.85 32.67 -0.08
CA HIS A 432 -18.75 32.58 -1.21
C HIS A 432 -18.71 31.20 -1.89
N TYR A 433 -17.52 30.61 -2.04
CA TYR A 433 -17.34 29.39 -2.85
C TYR A 433 -17.18 28.09 -2.04
N LEU A 434 -16.68 28.13 -0.80
CA LEU A 434 -16.59 26.96 0.08
C LEU A 434 -17.90 26.82 0.86
N VAL A 435 -18.96 26.53 0.11
CA VAL A 435 -20.27 26.22 0.68
C VAL A 435 -20.35 24.71 0.85
N LYS A 436 -20.53 24.26 2.10
CA LYS A 436 -20.85 22.87 2.39
C LYS A 436 -22.07 22.48 1.56
N SER A 437 -21.90 21.54 0.64
CA SER A 437 -23.01 21.04 -0.17
C SER A 437 -24.05 20.47 0.79
N GLU A 438 -25.16 21.19 1.01
CA GLU A 438 -26.37 20.53 1.45
C GLU A 438 -26.71 19.55 0.33
N ALA A 439 -26.54 18.26 0.61
CA ALA A 439 -27.14 17.22 -0.22
C ALA A 439 -28.56 17.68 -0.56
N PRO A 440 -28.98 17.69 -1.84
CA PRO A 440 -30.30 18.18 -2.18
C PRO A 440 -31.33 17.41 -1.35
N LEU A 441 -32.07 18.14 -0.51
CA LEU A 441 -33.34 17.66 0.00
C LEU A 441 -34.19 17.37 -1.22
N VAL A 442 -34.30 16.08 -1.52
CA VAL A 442 -35.19 15.54 -2.53
C VAL A 442 -36.56 16.17 -2.31
N PRO A 443 -37.12 16.92 -3.28
CA PRO A 443 -38.50 17.37 -3.19
C PRO A 443 -39.41 16.14 -3.07
N PRO A 444 -40.59 16.23 -2.43
CA PRO A 444 -41.47 15.07 -2.31
C PRO A 444 -41.72 14.51 -3.72
N PRO A 445 -41.71 13.18 -3.90
CA PRO A 445 -41.70 12.60 -5.23
C PRO A 445 -42.98 13.02 -5.94
N THR A 446 -42.83 13.81 -7.00
CA THR A 446 -43.51 13.47 -8.24
C THR A 446 -43.08 12.05 -8.56
N GLU A 447 -44.05 11.16 -8.79
CA GLU A 447 -43.87 9.73 -9.06
C GLU A 447 -42.81 9.47 -10.15
N GLU A 448 -41.54 9.37 -9.76
CA GLU A 448 -40.44 8.89 -10.59
C GLU A 448 -39.67 7.83 -9.80
N ARG A 449 -39.39 6.70 -10.48
CA ARG A 449 -38.81 5.48 -9.91
C ARG A 449 -37.52 5.75 -9.13
N ALA A 450 -37.31 5.02 -8.03
CA ALA A 450 -36.05 4.99 -7.29
C ALA A 450 -34.86 4.71 -8.24
N PRO A 451 -33.68 5.33 -8.03
CA PRO A 451 -32.49 5.05 -8.82
C PRO A 451 -32.10 3.57 -8.71
N ALA A 452 -31.71 2.98 -9.83
CA ALA A 452 -31.34 1.56 -9.91
C ALA A 452 -30.10 1.28 -9.06
N THR A 453 -30.08 0.16 -8.33
CA THR A 453 -28.92 -0.24 -7.52
C THR A 453 -27.76 -0.71 -8.42
N PRO A 454 -26.50 -0.74 -7.95
CA PRO A 454 -25.38 -1.26 -8.73
C PRO A 454 -25.64 -2.69 -9.24
N GLU A 455 -26.28 -3.55 -8.43
CA GLU A 455 -26.61 -4.91 -8.85
C GLU A 455 -27.66 -4.95 -9.97
N GLU A 456 -28.63 -4.04 -9.97
CA GLU A 456 -29.64 -3.91 -11.03
C GLU A 456 -29.02 -3.42 -12.34
N VAL A 457 -28.11 -2.46 -12.25
CA VAL A 457 -27.37 -1.93 -13.41
C VAL A 457 -26.45 -3.02 -14.00
N VAL A 458 -25.70 -3.73 -13.16
CA VAL A 458 -24.84 -4.83 -13.59
C VAL A 458 -25.67 -5.95 -14.22
N ARG A 459 -26.81 -6.33 -13.61
CA ARG A 459 -27.72 -7.35 -14.19
C ARG A 459 -28.24 -6.95 -15.56
N ALA A 460 -28.56 -5.67 -15.76
CA ALA A 460 -29.04 -5.18 -17.05
C ALA A 460 -27.93 -5.10 -18.12
N ALA A 461 -26.68 -4.89 -17.69
CA ALA A 461 -25.53 -4.75 -18.59
C ALA A 461 -24.76 -6.05 -18.86
N ALA A 462 -24.93 -7.08 -18.01
CA ALA A 462 -24.23 -8.34 -18.09
C ALA A 462 -24.53 -9.09 -19.40
N GLU A 463 -23.50 -9.32 -20.21
CA GLU A 463 -23.58 -10.12 -21.42
C GLU A 463 -23.27 -11.58 -21.06
N ALA A 464 -24.31 -12.43 -21.06
CA ALA A 464 -24.15 -13.85 -20.73
C ALA A 464 -23.15 -14.51 -21.69
N LEU A 465 -22.16 -15.20 -21.11
CA LEU A 465 -21.18 -15.95 -21.89
C LEU A 465 -21.65 -17.39 -22.09
N PRO A 466 -21.42 -18.00 -23.28
CA PRO A 466 -21.75 -19.39 -23.52
C PRO A 466 -20.84 -20.33 -22.71
N ASP A 467 -21.02 -21.64 -22.86
CA ASP A 467 -20.13 -22.61 -22.23
C ASP A 467 -18.67 -22.46 -22.67
N LEU A 468 -17.72 -22.76 -21.78
CA LEU A 468 -16.28 -22.61 -22.06
C LEU A 468 -15.78 -23.48 -23.23
N ASP A 469 -16.47 -24.60 -23.48
CA ASP A 469 -16.20 -25.50 -24.62
C ASP A 469 -16.95 -25.09 -25.89
N ASP A 470 -17.84 -24.11 -25.80
CA ASP A 470 -18.55 -23.59 -26.97
C ASP A 470 -17.57 -22.81 -27.86
N PRO A 471 -17.43 -23.16 -29.16
CA PRO A 471 -16.54 -22.45 -30.07
C PRO A 471 -16.89 -20.97 -30.21
N THR A 472 -18.11 -20.53 -29.87
CA THR A 472 -18.50 -19.12 -29.92
C THR A 472 -18.12 -18.33 -28.68
N PHE A 473 -17.57 -18.94 -27.62
CA PHE A 473 -17.17 -18.22 -26.39
C PHE A 473 -16.27 -17.01 -26.67
N GLY A 474 -15.26 -17.19 -27.51
CA GLY A 474 -14.32 -16.13 -27.85
C GLY A 474 -14.93 -14.96 -28.62
N THR A 475 -16.07 -15.14 -29.29
CA THR A 475 -16.67 -14.11 -30.16
C THR A 475 -17.06 -12.82 -29.40
N ALA A 476 -17.43 -12.94 -28.12
CA ALA A 476 -17.72 -11.78 -27.27
C ALA A 476 -16.51 -10.84 -27.13
N PHE A 477 -15.30 -11.36 -27.34
CA PHE A 477 -14.03 -10.65 -27.18
C PHE A 477 -13.48 -10.08 -28.49
N ASP A 478 -14.17 -10.25 -29.62
CA ASP A 478 -13.78 -9.63 -30.91
C ASP A 478 -13.65 -8.11 -30.80
N ARG A 479 -14.42 -7.50 -29.89
CA ARG A 479 -14.40 -6.06 -29.60
C ARG A 479 -13.07 -5.54 -29.05
N TYR A 480 -12.20 -6.44 -28.54
CA TYR A 480 -10.86 -6.12 -28.04
C TYR A 480 -9.77 -6.50 -29.06
N GLY A 481 -10.13 -7.10 -30.20
CA GLY A 481 -9.20 -7.62 -31.18
C GLY A 481 -8.40 -6.56 -31.94
N GLU A 482 -8.91 -5.32 -32.01
CA GLU A 482 -8.19 -4.21 -32.63
C GLU A 482 -6.99 -3.75 -31.79
N ALA A 483 -7.01 -3.97 -30.47
CA ALA A 483 -5.91 -3.62 -29.58
C ALA A 483 -4.61 -4.31 -29.99
N ARG A 484 -3.48 -3.63 -29.76
CA ARG A 484 -2.15 -4.17 -30.00
C ARG A 484 -1.74 -5.16 -28.91
N VAL A 485 -2.17 -4.91 -27.67
CA VAL A 485 -1.93 -5.79 -26.53
C VAL A 485 -3.25 -6.02 -25.79
N VAL A 486 -3.57 -7.29 -25.52
CA VAL A 486 -4.71 -7.69 -24.70
C VAL A 486 -4.18 -8.39 -23.46
N LEU A 487 -4.41 -7.80 -22.28
CA LEU A 487 -3.99 -8.35 -21.01
C LEU A 487 -5.17 -9.07 -20.35
N LEU A 488 -5.02 -10.37 -20.13
CA LEU A 488 -6.02 -11.25 -19.54
C LEU A 488 -5.60 -11.65 -18.12
N GLY A 489 -6.38 -11.15 -17.16
CA GLY A 489 -6.21 -11.38 -15.75
C GLY A 489 -6.67 -12.76 -15.26
N GLU A 490 -6.45 -12.97 -13.98
CA GLU A 490 -7.11 -13.99 -13.17
C GLU A 490 -7.13 -13.52 -11.71
N SER A 491 -8.25 -13.66 -11.00
CA SER A 491 -8.30 -13.38 -9.55
C SER A 491 -7.70 -14.52 -8.73
N SER A 492 -7.32 -15.63 -9.37
CA SER A 492 -6.55 -16.70 -8.74
C SER A 492 -5.71 -17.51 -9.73
N HIS A 493 -4.52 -17.97 -9.30
CA HIS A 493 -3.64 -18.79 -10.13
C HIS A 493 -4.07 -20.26 -10.27
N GLY A 494 -5.01 -20.71 -9.43
CA GLY A 494 -5.34 -22.13 -9.26
C GLY A 494 -6.73 -22.53 -9.71
N THR A 495 -7.36 -21.73 -10.57
CA THR A 495 -8.77 -21.90 -10.99
C THR A 495 -8.89 -22.26 -12.48
N SER A 496 -9.55 -23.38 -12.78
CA SER A 496 -9.63 -23.97 -14.12
C SER A 496 -10.38 -23.08 -15.12
N GLU A 497 -11.51 -22.49 -14.72
CA GLU A 497 -12.33 -21.65 -15.58
C GLU A 497 -11.56 -20.44 -16.11
N PHE A 498 -10.66 -19.87 -15.30
CA PHE A 498 -9.82 -18.75 -15.74
C PHE A 498 -8.83 -19.17 -16.83
N TYR A 499 -8.14 -20.32 -16.68
CA TYR A 499 -7.26 -20.84 -17.75
C TYR A 499 -8.05 -21.16 -19.03
N ARG A 500 -9.20 -21.83 -18.90
CA ARG A 500 -10.02 -22.23 -20.06
C ARG A 500 -10.58 -21.02 -20.80
N ALA A 501 -11.05 -20.01 -20.07
CA ALA A 501 -11.53 -18.77 -20.66
C ALA A 501 -10.39 -17.99 -21.33
N ARG A 502 -9.24 -17.81 -20.66
CA ARG A 502 -8.05 -17.19 -21.26
C ARG A 502 -7.62 -17.93 -22.52
N ALA A 503 -7.62 -19.26 -22.52
CA ALA A 503 -7.33 -20.07 -23.68
C ALA A 503 -8.34 -19.81 -24.82
N ALA A 504 -9.65 -19.84 -24.56
CA ALA A 504 -10.67 -19.61 -25.57
C ALA A 504 -10.59 -18.19 -26.20
N ILE A 505 -10.37 -17.16 -25.37
CA ILE A 505 -10.18 -15.77 -25.81
C ILE A 505 -8.92 -15.68 -26.67
N THR A 506 -7.80 -16.22 -26.19
CA THR A 506 -6.51 -16.17 -26.89
C THR A 506 -6.56 -16.90 -28.22
N ARG A 507 -7.25 -18.05 -28.30
CA ARG A 507 -7.49 -18.76 -29.57
C ARG A 507 -8.20 -17.87 -30.58
N ARG A 508 -9.30 -17.22 -30.16
CA ARG A 508 -10.05 -16.30 -31.02
C ARG A 508 -9.19 -15.14 -31.52
N LEU A 509 -8.42 -14.51 -30.62
CA LEU A 509 -7.53 -13.40 -30.96
C LEU A 509 -6.43 -13.82 -31.96
N ILE A 510 -5.88 -15.03 -31.80
CA ILE A 510 -4.89 -15.59 -32.73
C ILE A 510 -5.50 -15.91 -34.10
N GLU A 511 -6.66 -16.57 -34.11
CA GLU A 511 -7.29 -17.07 -35.34
C GLU A 511 -7.84 -15.93 -36.22
N GLU A 512 -8.37 -14.88 -35.60
CA GLU A 512 -9.20 -13.89 -36.31
C GLU A 512 -8.61 -12.47 -36.28
N HIS A 513 -7.79 -12.16 -35.27
CA HIS A 513 -7.28 -10.80 -35.03
C HIS A 513 -5.75 -10.69 -35.14
N GLY A 514 -5.08 -11.76 -35.60
CA GLY A 514 -3.67 -11.74 -35.97
C GLY A 514 -2.70 -11.69 -34.79
N PHE A 515 -3.13 -12.03 -33.58
CA PHE A 515 -2.24 -12.13 -32.42
C PHE A 515 -1.20 -13.24 -32.63
N ASN A 516 0.06 -12.92 -32.35
CA ASN A 516 1.20 -13.79 -32.67
C ASN A 516 2.19 -13.97 -31.49
N ILE A 517 1.90 -13.35 -30.35
CA ILE A 517 2.66 -13.52 -29.11
C ILE A 517 1.67 -13.88 -27.99
N VAL A 518 1.94 -14.96 -27.28
CA VAL A 518 1.34 -15.27 -25.98
C VAL A 518 2.43 -15.06 -24.93
N ALA A 519 2.31 -13.97 -24.17
CA ALA A 519 3.24 -13.63 -23.11
C ALA A 519 2.63 -14.02 -21.76
N VAL A 520 3.40 -14.60 -20.86
CA VAL A 520 2.89 -15.14 -19.59
C VAL A 520 3.73 -14.68 -18.40
N GLU A 521 3.09 -14.56 -17.23
CA GLU A 521 3.72 -14.35 -15.92
C GLU A 521 4.53 -15.58 -15.48
N ALA A 522 5.56 -15.90 -16.25
CA ALA A 522 6.52 -16.93 -15.96
C ALA A 522 7.91 -16.47 -16.36
N ASP A 523 8.92 -17.10 -15.79
CA ASP A 523 10.31 -16.82 -16.09
C ASP A 523 10.63 -17.04 -17.57
N TRP A 524 11.39 -16.11 -18.16
CA TRP A 524 11.80 -16.16 -19.58
C TRP A 524 12.39 -17.52 -20.01
N PRO A 525 13.44 -18.07 -19.37
CA PRO A 525 14.02 -19.34 -19.79
C PRO A 525 13.09 -20.53 -19.56
N ASP A 526 12.13 -20.44 -18.63
CA ASP A 526 11.22 -21.54 -18.31
C ASP A 526 10.10 -21.64 -19.36
N ALA A 527 9.49 -20.51 -19.69
CA ALA A 527 8.51 -20.43 -20.78
C ALA A 527 9.12 -20.80 -22.15
N ALA A 528 10.40 -20.52 -22.37
CA ALA A 528 11.11 -20.91 -23.59
C ALA A 528 11.08 -22.44 -23.84
N VAL A 529 10.90 -23.26 -22.80
CA VAL A 529 10.76 -24.72 -22.98
C VAL A 529 9.45 -25.05 -23.68
N LEU A 530 8.35 -24.41 -23.28
CA LEU A 530 7.06 -24.57 -23.94
C LEU A 530 7.08 -23.93 -25.33
N ASP A 531 7.75 -22.78 -25.49
CA ASP A 531 7.93 -22.12 -26.78
C ASP A 531 8.60 -23.02 -27.82
N HIS A 532 9.67 -23.73 -27.43
CA HIS A 532 10.37 -24.65 -28.31
C HIS A 532 9.43 -25.74 -28.82
N ARG A 533 8.59 -26.31 -27.94
CA ARG A 533 7.57 -27.29 -28.34
C ARG A 533 6.51 -26.66 -29.24
N VAL A 534 5.97 -25.49 -28.86
CA VAL A 534 4.94 -24.75 -29.59
C VAL A 534 5.39 -24.37 -31.00
N ARG A 535 6.67 -24.02 -31.19
CA ARG A 535 7.23 -23.62 -32.48
C ARG A 535 7.96 -24.75 -33.21
N GLY A 536 8.03 -25.96 -32.64
CA GLY A 536 8.70 -27.12 -33.23
C GLY A 536 10.23 -26.96 -33.35
N LEU A 537 10.85 -26.22 -32.43
CA LEU A 537 12.30 -26.04 -32.35
C LEU A 537 12.97 -27.24 -31.64
N PRO A 538 14.27 -27.50 -31.90
CA PRO A 538 14.98 -28.57 -31.23
C PRO A 538 14.94 -28.44 -29.70
N GLU A 539 14.69 -29.54 -29.00
CA GLU A 539 14.79 -29.59 -27.55
C GLU A 539 16.24 -29.32 -27.10
N ARG A 540 16.39 -28.58 -26.01
CA ARG A 540 17.70 -28.28 -25.41
C ARG A 540 17.90 -29.15 -24.17
N SER A 541 19.01 -29.88 -24.11
CA SER A 541 19.43 -30.61 -22.90
C SER A 541 19.64 -29.61 -21.76
N ARG A 542 18.89 -29.75 -20.66
CA ARG A 542 19.03 -28.92 -19.46
C ARG A 542 19.37 -29.78 -18.24
N ASN A 543 20.17 -29.20 -17.35
CA ASN A 543 20.55 -29.80 -16.06
C ASN A 543 19.64 -29.37 -14.90
N VAL A 544 18.60 -28.56 -15.15
CA VAL A 544 17.72 -27.95 -14.12
C VAL A 544 16.26 -28.01 -14.58
N SER A 545 15.34 -28.23 -13.64
CA SER A 545 13.89 -28.22 -13.88
C SER A 545 13.35 -26.80 -14.12
N ALA A 546 12.70 -26.59 -15.26
CA ALA A 546 11.89 -25.41 -15.54
C ALA A 546 10.63 -25.35 -14.65
N PHE A 547 10.13 -24.14 -14.41
CA PHE A 547 8.99 -23.82 -13.55
C PHE A 547 9.17 -24.34 -12.12
N SER A 548 10.42 -24.34 -11.62
CA SER A 548 10.76 -24.83 -10.27
C SER A 548 10.58 -23.78 -9.18
N ARG A 549 10.48 -22.49 -9.54
CA ARG A 549 10.28 -21.39 -8.59
C ARG A 549 8.82 -21.17 -8.21
N PHE A 550 7.93 -21.26 -9.20
CA PHE A 550 6.49 -21.26 -8.97
C PHE A 550 6.02 -22.67 -8.64
N PRO A 551 4.88 -22.85 -7.95
CA PRO A 551 4.33 -24.16 -7.75
C PRO A 551 4.08 -24.84 -9.10
N VAL A 552 4.64 -26.04 -9.29
CA VAL A 552 4.65 -26.74 -10.58
C VAL A 552 3.25 -26.89 -11.16
N TRP A 553 2.22 -27.09 -10.33
CA TRP A 553 0.82 -27.24 -10.74
C TRP A 553 0.23 -26.01 -11.47
N MET A 554 0.83 -24.83 -11.30
CA MET A 554 0.36 -23.60 -11.96
C MET A 554 0.52 -23.68 -13.49
N TRP A 555 1.63 -24.25 -13.96
CA TRP A 555 1.88 -24.46 -15.39
C TRP A 555 1.72 -25.93 -15.81
N ARG A 556 1.94 -26.89 -14.90
CA ARG A 556 1.74 -28.35 -15.08
C ARG A 556 0.32 -28.76 -14.72
N ASN A 557 -0.66 -28.28 -15.46
CA ASN A 557 -2.04 -28.69 -15.32
C ASN A 557 -2.68 -29.00 -16.68
N ARG A 558 -3.85 -29.66 -16.64
CA ARG A 558 -4.58 -30.06 -17.83
C ARG A 558 -4.95 -28.87 -18.73
N ASP A 559 -5.40 -27.76 -18.16
CA ASP A 559 -5.92 -26.63 -18.93
C ASP A 559 -4.80 -25.94 -19.74
N VAL A 560 -3.61 -25.79 -19.15
CA VAL A 560 -2.41 -25.29 -19.83
C VAL A 560 -1.96 -26.28 -20.91
N ASP A 561 -1.90 -27.58 -20.62
CA ASP A 561 -1.50 -28.59 -21.61
C ASP A 561 -2.43 -28.65 -22.82
N ASP A 562 -3.74 -28.56 -22.60
CA ASP A 562 -4.74 -28.50 -23.67
C ASP A 562 -4.52 -27.26 -24.56
N PHE A 563 -4.20 -26.10 -23.97
CA PHE A 563 -3.88 -24.89 -24.72
C PHE A 563 -2.56 -24.99 -25.49
N ILE A 564 -1.49 -25.49 -24.86
CA ILE A 564 -0.19 -25.69 -25.52
C ILE A 564 -0.31 -26.69 -26.67
N SER A 565 -1.06 -27.78 -26.47
CA SER A 565 -1.34 -28.77 -27.51
C SER A 565 -2.10 -28.16 -28.69
N TRP A 566 -3.08 -27.30 -28.44
CA TRP A 566 -3.76 -26.53 -29.48
C TRP A 566 -2.79 -25.59 -30.23
N LEU A 567 -1.95 -24.83 -29.50
CA LEU A 567 -0.95 -23.92 -30.10
C LEU A 567 0.04 -24.67 -31.01
N CYS A 568 0.54 -25.83 -30.58
CA CYS A 568 1.39 -26.69 -31.39
C CYS A 568 0.69 -27.06 -32.71
N ASN A 569 -0.55 -27.55 -32.62
CA ASN A 569 -1.33 -27.94 -33.80
C ASN A 569 -1.63 -26.76 -34.72
N TYR A 570 -1.90 -25.57 -34.18
CA TYR A 570 -2.10 -24.36 -34.95
C TYR A 570 -0.82 -23.94 -35.69
N ASN A 571 0.31 -23.88 -34.98
CA ASN A 571 1.61 -23.49 -35.54
C ASN A 571 2.15 -24.42 -36.61
N THR A 572 1.85 -25.72 -36.56
CA THR A 572 2.26 -26.67 -37.61
C THR A 572 1.70 -26.32 -38.99
N LYS A 573 0.60 -25.56 -39.04
CA LYS A 573 -0.05 -25.09 -40.28
C LYS A 573 0.56 -23.80 -40.81
N LEU A 574 1.46 -23.16 -40.06
CA LEU A 574 2.05 -21.86 -40.37
C LEU A 574 3.53 -21.98 -40.75
N PRO A 575 4.03 -21.11 -41.64
CA PRO A 575 5.46 -20.98 -41.89
C PRO A 575 6.17 -20.47 -40.62
N ASP A 576 7.44 -20.86 -40.43
CA ASP A 576 8.22 -20.60 -39.21
C ASP A 576 8.16 -19.15 -38.73
N VAL A 577 8.22 -18.17 -39.65
CA VAL A 577 8.20 -16.73 -39.35
C VAL A 577 6.84 -16.20 -38.88
N LYS A 578 5.75 -16.95 -39.10
CA LYS A 578 4.39 -16.59 -38.67
C LYS A 578 3.90 -17.40 -37.47
N ARG A 579 4.71 -18.34 -36.97
CA ARG A 579 4.31 -19.15 -35.82
C ARG A 579 4.15 -18.28 -34.58
N VAL A 580 3.07 -18.51 -33.86
CA VAL A 580 2.78 -17.88 -32.57
C VAL A 580 3.86 -18.28 -31.57
N ARG A 581 4.36 -17.29 -30.83
CA ARG A 581 5.38 -17.45 -29.79
C ARG A 581 4.72 -17.60 -28.42
N PHE A 582 5.32 -18.38 -27.53
CA PHE A 582 4.91 -18.49 -26.13
C PHE A 582 6.07 -18.03 -25.24
N GLN A 583 5.97 -16.92 -24.54
CA GLN A 583 7.13 -16.29 -23.90
C GLN A 583 6.86 -15.87 -22.46
N GLY A 584 7.87 -16.01 -21.61
CA GLY A 584 7.81 -15.57 -20.23
C GLY A 584 8.13 -14.09 -20.12
N LEU A 585 7.63 -13.42 -19.09
CA LEU A 585 7.92 -12.01 -18.82
C LEU A 585 8.73 -11.80 -17.53
N ASP A 586 8.76 -12.79 -16.65
CA ASP A 586 9.22 -12.63 -15.26
C ASP A 586 10.75 -12.71 -15.09
N ILE A 587 11.23 -12.27 -13.93
CA ILE A 587 12.62 -11.90 -13.66
C ILE A 587 13.39 -12.89 -12.78
N TYR A 588 12.76 -13.90 -12.19
CA TYR A 588 13.35 -14.65 -11.08
C TYR A 588 14.47 -15.61 -11.49
N SER A 589 14.41 -16.15 -12.71
CA SER A 589 15.29 -17.23 -13.19
C SER A 589 16.73 -16.80 -13.50
N MET A 590 17.48 -16.35 -12.50
CA MET A 590 18.88 -15.91 -12.65
C MET A 590 19.78 -17.01 -13.21
N PHE A 591 19.83 -18.18 -12.59
CA PHE A 591 20.81 -19.22 -12.93
C PHE A 591 20.45 -19.97 -14.23
N ASN A 592 19.16 -20.19 -14.50
CA ASN A 592 18.70 -20.70 -15.79
C ASN A 592 19.07 -19.73 -16.92
N SER A 593 18.94 -18.42 -16.68
CA SER A 593 19.33 -17.40 -17.66
C SER A 593 20.84 -17.33 -17.88
N ILE A 594 21.65 -17.46 -16.81
CA ILE A 594 23.12 -17.60 -16.95
C ILE A 594 23.47 -18.79 -17.84
N ALA A 595 22.83 -19.95 -17.64
CA ALA A 595 23.10 -21.15 -18.43
C ALA A 595 22.77 -20.94 -19.92
N GLU A 596 21.66 -20.27 -20.23
CA GLU A 596 21.28 -19.95 -21.62
C GLU A 596 22.26 -18.96 -22.28
N VAL A 597 22.71 -17.92 -21.54
CA VAL A 597 23.75 -16.99 -22.02
C VAL A 597 25.06 -17.72 -22.33
N LEU A 598 25.52 -18.57 -21.41
CA LEU A 598 26.75 -19.34 -21.59
C LEU A 598 26.65 -20.33 -22.75
N SER A 599 25.51 -21.03 -22.89
CA SER A 599 25.28 -21.96 -24.00
C SER A 599 25.32 -21.26 -25.36
N TYR A 600 24.72 -20.07 -25.46
CA TYR A 600 24.81 -19.26 -26.68
C TYR A 600 26.26 -18.88 -26.98
N LEU A 601 26.98 -18.34 -25.99
CA LEU A 601 28.35 -17.89 -26.15
C LEU A 601 29.30 -19.05 -26.47
N ASP A 602 29.15 -20.24 -25.88
CA ASP A 602 30.00 -21.40 -26.19
C ASP A 602 29.92 -21.78 -27.68
N ASN A 603 28.75 -21.66 -28.28
CA ASN A 603 28.53 -22.02 -29.68
C ASN A 603 28.98 -20.94 -30.68
N HIS A 604 29.05 -19.67 -30.27
CA HIS A 604 29.30 -18.54 -31.17
C HIS A 604 30.61 -17.79 -30.89
N ASP A 605 31.05 -17.74 -29.63
CA ASP A 605 32.28 -17.10 -29.18
C ASP A 605 32.80 -17.71 -27.86
N PRO A 606 33.55 -18.82 -27.93
CA PRO A 606 34.09 -19.51 -26.76
C PRO A 606 34.96 -18.61 -25.87
N SER A 607 35.60 -17.58 -26.44
CA SER A 607 36.44 -16.65 -25.69
C SER A 607 35.61 -15.72 -24.80
N ALA A 608 34.49 -15.22 -25.33
CA ALA A 608 33.51 -14.47 -24.57
C ALA A 608 32.79 -15.35 -23.53
N ALA A 609 32.52 -16.62 -23.86
CA ALA A 609 31.96 -17.57 -22.91
C ALA A 609 32.87 -17.78 -21.69
N ALA A 610 34.19 -17.90 -21.91
CA ALA A 610 35.17 -18.01 -20.83
C ALA A 610 35.23 -16.74 -19.95
N LEU A 611 35.06 -15.55 -20.56
CA LEU A 611 34.99 -14.28 -19.82
C LEU A 611 33.69 -14.16 -19.02
N ALA A 612 32.55 -14.53 -19.60
CA ALA A 612 31.25 -14.51 -18.95
C ALA A 612 31.23 -15.44 -17.72
N ARG A 613 31.81 -16.65 -17.81
CA ARG A 613 31.97 -17.55 -16.65
C ARG A 613 32.72 -16.89 -15.50
N ARG A 614 33.83 -16.20 -15.77
CA ARG A 614 34.59 -15.47 -14.75
C ARG A 614 33.79 -14.33 -14.13
N ARG A 615 32.97 -13.63 -14.92
CA ARG A 615 32.13 -12.52 -14.43
C ARG A 615 30.96 -13.00 -13.57
N TYR A 616 30.39 -14.16 -13.89
CA TYR A 616 29.32 -14.77 -13.09
C TYR A 616 29.82 -15.59 -11.88
N GLU A 617 31.13 -15.79 -11.74
CA GLU A 617 31.72 -16.61 -10.68
C GLU A 617 31.30 -16.17 -9.27
N CYS A 618 31.13 -14.86 -9.05
CA CYS A 618 30.72 -14.33 -7.76
C CYS A 618 29.27 -14.71 -7.35
N LEU A 619 28.42 -15.08 -8.31
CA LEU A 619 27.06 -15.56 -8.08
C LEU A 619 26.99 -17.07 -7.83
N ALA A 620 28.02 -17.83 -8.21
CA ALA A 620 28.02 -19.29 -8.15
C ALA A 620 27.67 -19.89 -6.76
N PRO A 621 28.12 -19.31 -5.62
CA PRO A 621 27.76 -19.83 -4.29
C PRO A 621 26.25 -19.81 -3.99
N TRP A 622 25.49 -18.97 -4.70
CA TRP A 622 24.07 -18.70 -4.43
C TRP A 622 23.12 -19.43 -5.38
N SER A 623 23.65 -20.34 -6.22
CA SER A 623 22.89 -21.08 -7.24
C SER A 623 21.67 -21.83 -6.70
N ASN A 624 21.73 -22.33 -5.46
CA ASN A 624 20.65 -23.06 -4.81
C ASN A 624 19.73 -22.16 -3.96
N GLU A 625 20.21 -20.98 -3.53
CA GLU A 625 19.44 -20.04 -2.69
C GLU A 625 19.66 -18.58 -3.16
N PRO A 626 19.08 -18.15 -4.29
CA PRO A 626 19.29 -16.80 -4.83
C PRO A 626 18.80 -15.69 -3.88
N ALA A 627 17.80 -15.95 -3.05
CA ALA A 627 17.36 -15.01 -2.02
C ALA A 627 18.44 -14.78 -0.94
N ALA A 628 19.27 -15.79 -0.62
CA ALA A 628 20.35 -15.65 0.35
C ALA A 628 21.44 -14.67 -0.13
N TYR A 629 21.66 -14.59 -1.45
CA TYR A 629 22.53 -13.56 -2.05
C TYR A 629 22.09 -12.15 -1.64
N GLY A 630 20.79 -11.84 -1.73
CA GLY A 630 20.26 -10.52 -1.40
C GLY A 630 20.57 -10.08 0.04
N ARG A 631 20.47 -11.01 1.00
CA ARG A 631 20.80 -10.76 2.42
C ARG A 631 22.28 -10.47 2.61
N GLU A 632 23.14 -11.20 1.91
CA GLU A 632 24.60 -11.09 2.02
C GLU A 632 25.14 -9.89 1.22
N ALA A 633 24.46 -9.49 0.14
CA ALA A 633 24.72 -8.28 -0.66
C ALA A 633 24.58 -6.98 0.14
N LEU A 634 23.89 -7.00 1.29
CA LEU A 634 23.86 -5.89 2.24
C LEU A 634 25.25 -5.61 2.87
N SER A 635 26.16 -6.58 2.82
CA SER A 635 27.57 -6.38 3.16
C SER A 635 28.36 -5.90 1.94
N ARG A 636 29.32 -4.97 2.13
CA ARG A 636 30.06 -4.32 1.03
C ARG A 636 30.82 -5.29 0.10
N GLY A 637 31.05 -6.55 0.50
CA GLY A 637 31.80 -7.52 -0.29
C GLY A 637 31.03 -8.11 -1.48
N TYR A 638 29.70 -8.25 -1.36
CA TYR A 638 28.89 -8.96 -2.37
C TYR A 638 28.15 -8.02 -3.34
N ALA A 639 27.98 -6.74 -3.00
CA ALA A 639 27.55 -5.70 -3.93
C ALA A 639 28.49 -5.53 -5.16
N MET A 640 29.69 -6.11 -5.12
CA MET A 640 30.65 -6.13 -6.23
C MET A 640 30.22 -7.00 -7.43
N CYS A 641 29.17 -7.83 -7.30
CA CYS A 641 28.66 -8.66 -8.40
C CYS A 641 27.91 -7.87 -9.48
N GLU A 642 27.40 -6.67 -9.15
CA GLU A 642 26.60 -5.83 -10.06
C GLU A 642 27.37 -5.44 -11.33
N GLU A 643 28.60 -4.92 -11.19
CA GLU A 643 29.40 -4.48 -12.33
C GLU A 643 29.75 -5.66 -13.27
N PRO A 644 30.30 -6.79 -12.81
CA PRO A 644 30.56 -7.96 -13.66
C PRO A 644 29.32 -8.47 -14.41
N VAL A 645 28.15 -8.53 -13.75
CA VAL A 645 26.89 -8.97 -14.37
C VAL A 645 26.45 -8.02 -15.46
N THR A 646 26.42 -6.71 -15.17
CA THR A 646 26.02 -5.66 -16.12
C THR A 646 26.95 -5.62 -17.32
N ARG A 647 28.25 -5.86 -17.13
CA ARG A 647 29.23 -5.93 -18.23
C ARG A 647 28.94 -7.03 -19.24
N VAL A 648 28.44 -8.20 -18.80
CA VAL A 648 28.06 -9.27 -19.74
C VAL A 648 26.88 -8.83 -20.62
N LEU A 649 25.88 -8.16 -20.02
CA LEU A 649 24.76 -7.60 -20.76
C LEU A 649 25.22 -6.54 -21.78
N VAL A 650 26.06 -5.59 -21.36
CA VAL A 650 26.60 -4.55 -22.26
C VAL A 650 27.34 -5.15 -23.45
N ASP A 651 28.17 -6.17 -23.23
CA ASP A 651 28.91 -6.83 -24.30
C ASP A 651 27.99 -7.52 -25.31
N LEU A 652 26.88 -8.13 -24.85
CA LEU A 652 25.88 -8.76 -25.71
C LEU A 652 25.02 -7.73 -26.48
N LEU A 653 24.58 -6.66 -25.82
CA LEU A 653 23.86 -5.56 -26.48
C LEU A 653 24.71 -4.89 -27.55
N THR A 654 26.01 -4.71 -27.29
CA THR A 654 26.96 -4.17 -28.28
C THR A 654 27.05 -5.06 -29.51
N ARG A 655 27.02 -6.39 -29.33
CA ARG A 655 26.98 -7.36 -30.44
C ARG A 655 25.68 -7.25 -31.24
N GLU A 656 24.54 -7.22 -30.56
CA GLU A 656 23.23 -7.05 -31.19
C GLU A 656 23.18 -5.80 -32.07
N LEU A 657 23.66 -4.67 -31.57
CA LEU A 657 23.76 -3.42 -32.34
C LEU A 657 24.68 -3.53 -33.56
N SER A 658 25.79 -4.28 -33.45
CA SER A 658 26.73 -4.46 -34.56
C SER A 658 26.26 -5.43 -35.65
N GLN A 659 25.31 -6.33 -35.34
CA GLN A 659 24.81 -7.36 -36.25
C GLN A 659 23.47 -7.00 -36.90
N ALA A 660 23.08 -5.71 -36.84
CA ALA A 660 21.75 -5.12 -37.13
C ALA A 660 21.06 -5.43 -38.47
N ARG A 661 21.55 -6.37 -39.29
CA ARG A 661 20.89 -6.86 -40.51
C ARG A 661 20.68 -8.38 -40.54
N SER A 662 21.08 -9.12 -39.50
CA SER A 662 20.90 -10.59 -39.40
C SER A 662 20.48 -11.02 -37.99
N ASN A 663 19.57 -10.29 -37.35
CA ASN A 663 19.10 -10.58 -35.99
C ASN A 663 18.35 -11.92 -35.96
N GLY A 664 19.05 -13.01 -35.61
CA GLY A 664 18.43 -14.31 -35.38
C GLY A 664 17.82 -14.38 -33.98
N ASP A 665 16.72 -15.11 -33.86
CA ASP A 665 16.04 -15.44 -32.58
C ASP A 665 17.01 -15.91 -31.47
N SER A 666 18.12 -16.56 -31.86
CA SER A 666 19.15 -17.05 -30.94
C SER A 666 19.89 -15.93 -30.18
N LEU A 667 20.29 -14.85 -30.88
CA LEU A 667 20.98 -13.72 -30.26
C LEU A 667 20.01 -12.92 -29.38
N PHE A 668 18.81 -12.64 -29.88
CA PHE A 668 17.77 -11.96 -29.09
C PHE A 668 17.48 -12.72 -27.79
N ASN A 669 17.31 -14.05 -27.87
CA ASN A 669 17.11 -14.87 -26.67
C ASN A 669 18.30 -14.79 -25.70
N ALA A 670 19.53 -14.80 -26.18
CA ALA A 670 20.71 -14.67 -25.32
C ALA A 670 20.80 -13.29 -24.64
N VAL A 671 20.50 -12.22 -25.38
CA VAL A 671 20.42 -10.86 -24.83
C VAL A 671 19.31 -10.77 -23.78
N GLN A 672 18.13 -11.34 -24.05
CA GLN A 672 17.02 -11.30 -23.12
C GLN A 672 17.34 -12.04 -21.82
N ASN A 673 17.96 -13.23 -21.91
CA ASN A 673 18.45 -13.92 -20.71
C ASN A 673 19.48 -13.07 -19.96
N ALA A 674 20.38 -12.35 -20.64
CA ALA A 674 21.32 -11.46 -19.97
C ALA A 674 20.63 -10.28 -19.26
N ARG A 675 19.52 -9.75 -19.81
CA ARG A 675 18.67 -8.75 -19.13
C ARG A 675 18.01 -9.33 -17.89
N VAL A 676 17.52 -10.57 -17.95
CA VAL A 676 16.98 -11.28 -16.78
C VAL A 676 18.06 -11.45 -15.71
N VAL A 677 19.29 -11.86 -16.04
CA VAL A 677 20.36 -12.00 -15.04
C VAL A 677 20.65 -10.68 -14.32
N ALA A 678 20.77 -9.58 -15.07
CA ALA A 678 21.00 -8.25 -14.49
C ALA A 678 19.83 -7.78 -13.62
N GLY A 679 18.60 -7.95 -14.12
CA GLY A 679 17.40 -7.61 -13.39
C GLY A 679 17.20 -8.46 -12.13
N ALA A 680 17.44 -9.76 -12.20
CA ALA A 680 17.31 -10.70 -11.09
C ALA A 680 18.32 -10.39 -9.97
N GLU A 681 19.56 -10.04 -10.33
CA GLU A 681 20.58 -9.65 -9.35
C GLU A 681 20.13 -8.41 -8.58
N GLN A 682 19.68 -7.38 -9.30
CA GLN A 682 19.17 -6.16 -8.71
C GLN A 682 17.93 -6.43 -7.86
N TYR A 683 17.01 -7.28 -8.34
CA TYR A 683 15.80 -7.67 -7.63
C TYR A 683 16.11 -8.32 -6.28
N TYR A 684 16.97 -9.35 -6.25
CA TYR A 684 17.31 -10.04 -5.00
C TYR A 684 18.03 -9.13 -4.02
N ARG A 685 18.83 -8.18 -4.50
CA ARG A 685 19.42 -7.14 -3.66
C ARG A 685 18.35 -6.21 -3.08
N MET A 686 17.42 -5.72 -3.90
CA MET A 686 16.36 -4.78 -3.51
C MET A 686 15.28 -5.41 -2.60
N MET A 687 15.06 -6.72 -2.68
CA MET A 687 14.09 -7.46 -1.85
C MET A 687 14.26 -7.20 -0.33
N TYR A 688 15.47 -6.88 0.13
CA TYR A 688 15.77 -6.61 1.55
C TYR A 688 15.76 -5.12 1.92
N TYR A 689 15.57 -4.21 0.96
CA TYR A 689 15.50 -2.76 1.19
C TYR A 689 14.05 -2.25 1.28
N GLY A 690 13.14 -2.76 0.44
CA GLY A 690 11.74 -2.31 0.42
C GLY A 690 10.86 -3.13 -0.52
N SER A 691 9.60 -3.35 -0.12
CA SER A 691 8.64 -4.14 -0.90
C SER A 691 8.22 -3.44 -2.19
N THR A 692 7.97 -2.13 -2.14
CA THR A 692 7.55 -1.31 -3.30
C THR A 692 8.60 -1.30 -4.41
N GLU A 693 9.88 -1.10 -4.07
CA GLU A 693 10.97 -1.04 -5.05
C GLU A 693 11.14 -2.39 -5.76
N SER A 694 11.05 -3.50 -5.00
CA SER A 694 11.14 -4.83 -5.57
C SER A 694 9.95 -5.17 -6.48
N TRP A 695 8.74 -4.69 -6.13
CA TRP A 695 7.53 -4.83 -6.93
C TRP A 695 7.66 -4.06 -8.25
N ASN A 696 7.93 -2.76 -8.16
CA ASN A 696 8.05 -1.86 -9.30
C ASN A 696 9.14 -2.32 -10.28
N LEU A 697 10.26 -2.83 -9.76
CA LEU A 697 11.32 -3.39 -10.60
C LEU A 697 10.83 -4.62 -11.38
N ARG A 698 10.09 -5.53 -10.74
CA ARG A 698 9.56 -6.74 -11.39
C ARG A 698 8.55 -6.39 -12.49
N ASP A 699 7.57 -5.56 -12.20
CA ASP A 699 6.56 -5.20 -13.19
C ASP A 699 7.12 -4.35 -14.34
N MET A 700 8.06 -3.44 -14.05
CA MET A 700 8.82 -2.76 -15.09
C MET A 700 9.59 -3.75 -15.97
N HIS A 701 10.23 -4.77 -15.37
CA HIS A 701 10.91 -5.80 -16.14
C HIS A 701 9.96 -6.57 -17.05
N MET A 702 8.79 -6.97 -16.56
CA MET A 702 7.78 -7.66 -17.39
C MET A 702 7.34 -6.79 -18.57
N PHE A 703 7.05 -5.51 -18.33
CA PHE A 703 6.69 -4.56 -19.39
C PHE A 703 7.80 -4.37 -20.41
N GLN A 704 9.05 -4.17 -19.97
CA GLN A 704 10.19 -4.01 -20.87
C GLN A 704 10.45 -5.27 -21.70
N THR A 705 10.30 -6.45 -21.10
CA THR A 705 10.42 -7.74 -21.79
C THR A 705 9.35 -7.91 -22.86
N LEU A 706 8.10 -7.51 -22.57
CA LEU A 706 7.02 -7.49 -23.56
C LEU A 706 7.34 -6.54 -24.72
N LYS A 707 7.74 -5.30 -24.42
CA LYS A 707 8.09 -4.30 -25.45
C LYS A 707 9.23 -4.77 -26.34
N GLN A 708 10.32 -5.26 -25.75
CA GLN A 708 11.47 -5.80 -26.49
C GLN A 708 11.11 -7.00 -27.37
N THR A 709 10.22 -7.86 -26.87
CA THR A 709 9.68 -8.99 -27.64
C THR A 709 8.90 -8.51 -28.85
N MET A 710 8.00 -7.55 -28.66
CA MET A 710 7.19 -7.01 -29.75
C MET A 710 8.06 -6.30 -30.79
N ASP A 711 9.06 -5.53 -30.35
CA ASP A 711 10.02 -4.88 -31.24
C ASP A 711 10.84 -5.90 -32.05
N HIS A 712 11.23 -7.04 -31.45
CA HIS A 712 11.93 -8.13 -32.14
C HIS A 712 11.05 -8.86 -33.15
N VAL A 713 9.77 -9.07 -32.84
CA VAL A 713 8.80 -9.66 -33.78
C VAL A 713 8.50 -8.70 -34.93
N GLY A 714 8.46 -7.40 -34.65
CA GLY A 714 8.33 -6.34 -35.64
C GLY A 714 7.02 -5.54 -35.50
N PRO A 715 6.73 -4.66 -36.48
CA PRO A 715 5.62 -3.70 -36.37
C PRO A 715 4.24 -4.37 -36.32
N ASP A 716 4.10 -5.57 -36.88
CA ASP A 716 2.84 -6.35 -36.87
C ASP A 716 2.69 -7.21 -35.59
N ALA A 717 3.54 -7.01 -34.58
CA ALA A 717 3.48 -7.74 -33.31
C ALA A 717 2.21 -7.37 -32.53
N ARG A 718 1.43 -8.41 -32.18
CA ARG A 718 0.23 -8.32 -31.34
C ARG A 718 0.29 -9.39 -30.26
N ALA A 719 0.12 -8.96 -29.01
CA ALA A 719 0.41 -9.81 -27.85
C ALA A 719 -0.82 -10.02 -26.95
N VAL A 720 -1.05 -11.26 -26.55
CA VAL A 720 -1.95 -11.58 -25.43
C VAL A 720 -1.08 -11.84 -24.20
N VAL A 721 -1.32 -11.13 -23.11
CA VAL A 721 -0.60 -11.28 -21.85
C VAL A 721 -1.47 -12.05 -20.85
N TRP A 722 -0.96 -13.13 -20.27
CA TRP A 722 -1.60 -13.84 -19.16
C TRP A 722 -0.82 -13.58 -17.88
N ALA A 723 -1.43 -12.84 -16.96
CA ALA A 723 -0.88 -12.58 -15.63
C ALA A 723 -2.00 -12.39 -14.62
N HIS A 724 -1.68 -12.38 -13.34
CA HIS A 724 -2.67 -12.16 -12.29
C HIS A 724 -3.37 -10.79 -12.39
N ASN A 725 -4.60 -10.65 -11.87
CA ASN A 725 -5.34 -9.37 -11.84
C ASN A 725 -4.52 -8.22 -11.22
N SER A 726 -3.65 -8.52 -10.26
CA SER A 726 -2.74 -7.56 -9.60
C SER A 726 -1.68 -6.99 -10.55
N HIS A 727 -1.39 -7.68 -11.65
CA HIS A 727 -0.41 -7.26 -12.66
C HIS A 727 -1.06 -6.54 -13.85
N ILE A 728 -2.25 -6.97 -14.27
CA ILE A 728 -2.83 -6.55 -15.56
C ILE A 728 -3.81 -5.38 -15.50
N GLY A 729 -4.42 -5.09 -14.35
CA GLY A 729 -5.33 -3.94 -14.20
C GLY A 729 -4.55 -2.64 -14.12
N ASP A 730 -5.18 -1.49 -14.32
CA ASP A 730 -4.53 -0.20 -14.08
C ASP A 730 -4.30 0.00 -12.57
N ALA A 731 -3.05 -0.14 -12.11
CA ALA A 731 -2.71 -0.01 -10.70
C ALA A 731 -2.98 1.39 -10.13
N SER A 732 -3.03 2.45 -10.95
CA SER A 732 -3.17 3.85 -10.49
C SER A 732 -4.46 4.12 -9.73
N VAL A 733 -5.48 3.27 -9.93
CA VAL A 733 -6.80 3.36 -9.27
C VAL A 733 -7.03 2.25 -8.23
N THR A 734 -5.96 1.55 -7.84
CA THR A 734 -5.98 0.50 -6.81
C THR A 734 -5.21 0.96 -5.57
N ASP A 735 -5.41 0.28 -4.45
CA ASP A 735 -4.56 0.47 -3.25
C ASP A 735 -3.07 0.34 -3.54
N MET A 736 -2.66 -0.46 -4.54
CA MET A 736 -1.25 -0.61 -4.91
C MET A 736 -0.68 0.72 -5.40
N GLY A 737 -1.34 1.36 -6.37
CA GLY A 737 -0.91 2.65 -6.89
C GLY A 737 -1.13 3.79 -5.89
N VAL A 738 -2.32 3.87 -5.30
CA VAL A 738 -2.74 5.00 -4.45
C VAL A 738 -2.01 5.01 -3.10
N ASN A 739 -1.93 3.85 -2.43
CA ASN A 739 -1.46 3.77 -1.05
C ASN A 739 -0.04 3.22 -0.90
N ARG A 740 0.48 2.45 -1.88
CA ARG A 740 1.79 1.78 -1.77
C ARG A 740 2.85 2.29 -2.74
N GLY A 741 2.49 3.18 -3.67
CA GLY A 741 3.38 3.66 -4.72
C GLY A 741 3.82 2.56 -5.69
N GLU A 742 3.03 1.49 -5.79
CA GLU A 742 3.27 0.33 -6.64
C GLU A 742 2.59 0.53 -7.99
N PHE A 743 3.30 0.35 -9.10
CA PHE A 743 2.72 0.26 -10.44
C PHE A 743 2.81 -1.17 -10.97
N ASN A 744 2.07 -1.48 -12.03
CA ASN A 744 2.06 -2.80 -12.63
C ASN A 744 2.14 -2.75 -14.17
N ILE A 745 2.34 -3.91 -14.80
CA ILE A 745 2.40 -4.01 -16.27
C ILE A 745 1.13 -3.48 -16.95
N GLY A 746 -0.05 -3.65 -16.35
CA GLY A 746 -1.32 -3.13 -16.87
C GLY A 746 -1.32 -1.61 -17.03
N GLN A 747 -0.95 -0.89 -15.96
CA GLN A 747 -0.77 0.56 -15.98
C GLN A 747 0.30 0.97 -17.02
N LEU A 748 1.46 0.32 -17.04
CA LEU A 748 2.54 0.66 -17.98
C LEU A 748 2.11 0.44 -19.45
N CYS A 749 1.34 -0.61 -19.73
CA CYS A 749 0.77 -0.86 -21.06
C CYS A 749 -0.23 0.24 -21.45
N ARG A 750 -1.07 0.69 -20.51
CA ARG A 750 -2.01 1.80 -20.74
C ARG A 750 -1.28 3.11 -21.00
N GLU A 751 -0.22 3.41 -20.24
CA GLU A 751 0.58 4.62 -20.40
C GLU A 751 1.33 4.66 -21.74
N GLU A 752 1.85 3.51 -22.19
CA GLU A 752 2.61 3.42 -23.45
C GLU A 752 1.70 3.32 -24.69
N TRP A 753 0.61 2.55 -24.62
CA TRP A 753 -0.21 2.20 -25.79
C TRP A 753 -1.64 2.76 -25.75
N GLY A 754 -2.07 3.39 -24.65
CA GLY A 754 -3.39 4.01 -24.55
C GLY A 754 -4.52 3.02 -24.81
N GLU A 755 -5.41 3.35 -25.76
CA GLU A 755 -6.52 2.47 -26.17
C GLU A 755 -6.08 1.23 -26.95
N ASP A 756 -4.83 1.17 -27.43
CA ASP A 756 -4.25 -0.03 -28.05
C ASP A 756 -3.83 -1.09 -27.01
N ALA A 757 -4.04 -0.82 -25.72
CA ALA A 757 -3.94 -1.81 -24.64
C ALA A 757 -5.33 -2.06 -24.02
N ALA A 758 -5.81 -3.30 -24.13
CA ALA A 758 -7.07 -3.73 -23.51
C ALA A 758 -6.80 -4.55 -22.25
N LEU A 759 -7.33 -4.11 -21.10
CA LEU A 759 -7.16 -4.74 -19.79
C LEU A 759 -8.44 -5.49 -19.39
N ILE A 760 -8.36 -6.81 -19.23
CA ILE A 760 -9.53 -7.66 -18.96
C ILE A 760 -9.33 -8.45 -17.66
N GLY A 761 -10.05 -8.05 -16.61
CA GLY A 761 -10.03 -8.71 -15.30
C GLY A 761 -10.98 -9.89 -15.22
N PHE A 762 -10.73 -10.80 -14.27
CA PHE A 762 -11.57 -11.98 -14.02
C PHE A 762 -11.96 -12.05 -12.55
N GLY A 763 -13.16 -12.54 -12.25
CA GLY A 763 -13.66 -12.66 -10.87
C GLY A 763 -14.47 -13.91 -10.61
N THR A 764 -14.57 -14.28 -9.33
CA THR A 764 -15.45 -15.37 -8.87
C THR A 764 -16.05 -15.12 -7.49
N HIS A 765 -17.26 -15.63 -7.25
CA HIS A 765 -17.92 -15.57 -5.94
C HIS A 765 -17.45 -16.70 -5.02
N THR A 766 -17.56 -17.97 -5.46
CA THR A 766 -17.21 -19.15 -4.66
C THR A 766 -16.64 -20.28 -5.54
N GLY A 767 -16.32 -21.42 -4.94
CA GLY A 767 -15.79 -22.57 -5.66
C GLY A 767 -14.65 -23.25 -4.92
N THR A 768 -13.70 -23.77 -5.68
CA THR A 768 -12.45 -24.32 -5.16
C THR A 768 -11.25 -23.77 -5.94
N VAL A 769 -10.10 -23.68 -5.28
CA VAL A 769 -8.85 -23.20 -5.85
C VAL A 769 -7.69 -24.11 -5.45
N ALA A 770 -6.79 -24.41 -6.39
CA ALA A 770 -5.51 -25.03 -6.09
C ALA A 770 -4.54 -23.97 -5.52
N CYS A 771 -3.96 -24.21 -4.36
CA CYS A 771 -3.13 -23.23 -3.65
C CYS A 771 -2.24 -23.92 -2.60
N ALA A 772 -1.45 -23.16 -1.87
CA ALA A 772 -0.75 -23.63 -0.68
C ALA A 772 -1.15 -22.80 0.56
N SER A 773 -0.93 -23.35 1.76
CA SER A 773 -1.07 -22.61 3.03
C SER A 773 0.10 -21.65 3.28
N ASP A 774 1.31 -22.03 2.86
CA ASP A 774 2.56 -21.30 3.07
C ASP A 774 3.43 -21.40 1.80
N TRP A 775 4.41 -20.50 1.68
CA TRP A 775 5.41 -20.58 0.60
C TRP A 775 6.12 -21.93 0.64
N ASP A 776 6.33 -22.52 -0.54
CA ASP A 776 6.92 -23.86 -0.73
C ASP A 776 6.15 -25.02 -0.04
N GLY A 777 4.94 -24.74 0.46
CA GLY A 777 4.03 -25.74 1.00
C GLY A 777 3.44 -26.66 -0.09
N PRO A 778 2.92 -27.84 0.30
CA PRO A 778 2.27 -28.74 -0.64
C PRO A 778 1.03 -28.10 -1.27
N MET A 779 0.70 -28.53 -2.49
CA MET A 779 -0.55 -28.13 -3.13
C MET A 779 -1.75 -28.69 -2.35
N GLU A 780 -2.72 -27.83 -2.10
CA GLU A 780 -4.00 -28.10 -1.49
C GLU A 780 -5.13 -27.61 -2.41
N ILE A 781 -6.28 -28.29 -2.36
CA ILE A 781 -7.51 -27.77 -2.95
C ILE A 781 -8.33 -27.17 -1.79
N LYS A 782 -8.53 -25.86 -1.82
CA LYS A 782 -9.28 -25.14 -0.78
C LYS A 782 -10.57 -24.59 -1.34
N ALA A 783 -11.59 -24.51 -0.49
CA ALA A 783 -12.85 -23.84 -0.83
C ALA A 783 -12.63 -22.32 -0.82
N VAL A 784 -13.05 -21.65 -1.89
CA VAL A 784 -13.06 -20.18 -1.96
C VAL A 784 -14.26 -19.68 -1.16
N ARG A 785 -14.02 -18.80 -0.18
CA ARG A 785 -15.10 -18.22 0.61
C ARG A 785 -16.05 -17.44 -0.29
N PRO A 786 -17.35 -17.39 0.02
CA PRO A 786 -18.28 -16.49 -0.67
C PRO A 786 -17.73 -15.06 -0.72
N SER A 787 -17.91 -14.37 -1.86
CA SER A 787 -17.50 -12.97 -1.96
C SER A 787 -18.17 -12.10 -0.92
N ARG A 788 -17.48 -11.03 -0.53
CA ARG A 788 -18.01 -10.12 0.47
C ARG A 788 -19.11 -9.24 -0.13
N PRO A 789 -20.16 -8.88 0.62
CA PRO A 789 -21.20 -7.98 0.13
C PRO A 789 -20.70 -6.58 -0.26
N ASP A 790 -19.60 -6.13 0.32
CA ASP A 790 -18.96 -4.82 0.07
C ASP A 790 -17.86 -4.88 -1.02
N SER A 791 -17.80 -5.95 -1.81
CA SER A 791 -16.81 -6.15 -2.89
C SER A 791 -17.45 -6.08 -4.28
N HIS A 792 -16.66 -5.81 -5.31
CA HIS A 792 -17.13 -5.85 -6.71
C HIS A 792 -17.68 -7.24 -7.08
N GLU A 793 -17.08 -8.31 -6.54
CA GLU A 793 -17.60 -9.68 -6.68
C GLU A 793 -18.93 -9.87 -5.94
N GLY A 794 -19.18 -9.15 -4.84
CA GLY A 794 -20.47 -9.14 -4.15
C GLY A 794 -21.58 -8.54 -5.01
N VAL A 795 -21.28 -7.44 -5.71
CA VAL A 795 -22.19 -6.82 -6.68
C VAL A 795 -22.45 -7.75 -7.86
N CYS A 796 -21.41 -8.35 -8.45
CA CYS A 796 -21.54 -9.28 -9.58
C CYS A 796 -22.37 -10.53 -9.20
N HIS A 797 -22.12 -11.11 -8.02
CA HIS A 797 -22.92 -12.23 -7.52
C HIS A 797 -24.40 -11.85 -7.36
N SER A 798 -24.66 -10.69 -6.77
CA SER A 798 -26.03 -10.22 -6.49
C SER A 798 -26.78 -9.79 -7.76
N ALA A 799 -26.07 -9.36 -8.80
CA ALA A 799 -26.63 -9.15 -10.13
C ALA A 799 -27.18 -10.47 -10.72
N GLY A 800 -26.57 -11.60 -10.37
CA GLY A 800 -26.98 -12.94 -10.78
C GLY A 800 -26.50 -13.30 -12.18
N GLY A 801 -26.63 -14.59 -12.52
CA GLY A 801 -26.07 -15.18 -13.74
C GLY A 801 -24.83 -16.01 -13.43
N GLU A 802 -24.69 -17.15 -14.10
CA GLU A 802 -23.60 -18.10 -13.84
C GLU A 802 -22.25 -17.58 -14.36
N ARG A 803 -22.26 -16.91 -15.51
CA ARG A 803 -21.07 -16.37 -16.18
C ARG A 803 -21.43 -15.27 -17.16
N PHE A 804 -20.69 -14.17 -17.17
CA PHE A 804 -20.95 -13.04 -18.05
C PHE A 804 -19.72 -12.17 -18.27
N LEU A 805 -19.78 -11.31 -19.29
CA LEU A 805 -18.83 -10.24 -19.55
C LEU A 805 -19.48 -8.89 -19.22
N LEU A 806 -18.73 -8.03 -18.54
CA LEU A 806 -19.02 -6.60 -18.42
C LEU A 806 -18.08 -5.82 -19.34
N ASP A 807 -18.65 -5.04 -20.26
CA ASP A 807 -17.89 -4.12 -21.10
C ASP A 807 -17.78 -2.77 -20.40
N LEU A 808 -16.61 -2.52 -19.84
CA LEU A 808 -16.33 -1.36 -19.02
C LEU A 808 -15.69 -0.24 -19.85
N ARG A 809 -15.52 -0.34 -21.17
CA ARG A 809 -14.87 0.72 -21.96
C ARG A 809 -15.64 2.04 -21.94
N PRO A 810 -14.95 3.20 -21.88
CA PRO A 810 -15.59 4.51 -22.02
C PRO A 810 -16.47 4.59 -23.27
N GLY A 811 -17.65 5.20 -23.14
CA GLY A 811 -18.61 5.40 -24.23
C GLY A 811 -19.48 4.20 -24.60
N VAL A 812 -19.23 3.01 -24.02
CA VAL A 812 -20.04 1.80 -24.32
C VAL A 812 -21.28 1.71 -23.43
N ASN A 813 -21.11 1.75 -22.12
CA ASN A 813 -22.20 1.72 -21.15
C ASN A 813 -21.86 2.58 -19.93
N GLU A 814 -22.20 3.88 -20.00
CA GLU A 814 -21.89 4.85 -18.95
C GLU A 814 -22.63 4.57 -17.64
N ALA A 815 -23.84 3.99 -17.70
CA ALA A 815 -24.56 3.60 -16.49
C ALA A 815 -23.80 2.51 -15.73
N LEU A 816 -23.31 1.47 -16.43
CA LEU A 816 -22.47 0.43 -15.86
C LEU A 816 -21.16 1.01 -15.32
N ARG A 817 -20.46 1.85 -16.10
CA ARG A 817 -19.22 2.47 -15.65
C ARG A 817 -19.42 3.28 -14.37
N SER A 818 -20.46 4.10 -14.31
CA SER A 818 -20.80 4.88 -13.12
C SER A 818 -21.19 4.00 -11.93
N ALA A 819 -21.85 2.86 -12.13
CA ALA A 819 -22.16 1.92 -11.04
C ALA A 819 -20.90 1.25 -10.48
N MET A 820 -19.91 1.00 -11.34
CA MET A 820 -18.64 0.34 -11.02
C MET A 820 -17.49 1.31 -10.72
N SER A 821 -17.77 2.62 -10.62
CA SER A 821 -16.77 3.65 -10.33
C SER A 821 -16.58 3.94 -8.83
N GLU A 822 -17.43 3.39 -7.97
CA GLU A 822 -17.26 3.50 -6.52
C GLU A 822 -16.08 2.60 -6.06
N PRO A 823 -15.16 3.11 -5.21
CA PRO A 823 -14.11 2.29 -4.63
C PRO A 823 -14.71 1.15 -3.79
N ARG A 824 -14.44 -0.10 -4.19
CA ARG A 824 -14.87 -1.30 -3.45
C ARG A 824 -13.74 -2.31 -3.39
N LEU A 825 -13.88 -3.30 -2.52
CA LEU A 825 -12.91 -4.39 -2.42
C LEU A 825 -12.93 -5.25 -3.70
N GLU A 826 -11.77 -5.70 -4.14
CA GLU A 826 -11.56 -6.75 -5.16
C GLU A 826 -10.63 -7.82 -4.57
N ARG A 827 -10.90 -9.08 -4.93
CA ARG A 827 -10.23 -10.29 -4.48
C ARG A 827 -9.00 -10.62 -5.33
N TYR A 828 -7.90 -10.97 -4.67
CA TYR A 828 -6.62 -11.36 -5.26
C TYR A 828 -6.06 -12.60 -4.53
N ILE A 829 -6.29 -13.79 -5.09
CA ILE A 829 -5.79 -15.05 -4.52
C ILE A 829 -4.52 -15.49 -5.28
N GLY A 830 -3.35 -15.24 -4.71
CA GLY A 830 -2.10 -15.73 -5.29
C GLY A 830 -1.90 -17.25 -5.15
N VAL A 831 -0.64 -17.68 -5.21
CA VAL A 831 -0.27 -19.09 -4.99
C VAL A 831 -0.57 -19.58 -3.57
N ILE A 832 -0.64 -18.65 -2.62
CA ILE A 832 -1.05 -18.89 -1.24
C ILE A 832 -2.48 -18.41 -1.06
N TYR A 833 -3.29 -19.24 -0.41
CA TYR A 833 -4.64 -18.86 0.01
C TYR A 833 -4.89 -19.24 1.46
N ARG A 834 -5.25 -18.24 2.27
CA ARG A 834 -5.62 -18.38 3.69
C ARG A 834 -7.04 -17.87 3.90
N PRO A 835 -8.06 -18.75 3.83
CA PRO A 835 -9.46 -18.38 4.03
C PRO A 835 -9.73 -17.64 5.35
N GLU A 836 -8.95 -17.95 6.38
CA GLU A 836 -9.09 -17.41 7.74
C GLU A 836 -8.75 -15.92 7.80
N THR A 837 -7.83 -15.46 6.93
CA THR A 837 -7.35 -14.07 6.87
C THR A 837 -7.73 -13.36 5.57
N GLU A 838 -8.63 -13.92 4.76
CA GLU A 838 -8.88 -13.50 3.37
C GLU A 838 -9.12 -12.00 3.19
N ARG A 839 -9.89 -11.36 4.08
CA ARG A 839 -10.12 -9.90 4.02
C ARG A 839 -8.82 -9.10 4.08
N TRP A 840 -7.82 -9.56 4.82
CA TRP A 840 -6.56 -8.86 5.03
C TRP A 840 -5.50 -9.25 4.00
N SER A 841 -5.47 -10.53 3.61
CA SER A 841 -4.41 -11.07 2.74
C SER A 841 -4.77 -11.12 1.26
N HIS A 842 -6.06 -11.03 0.91
CA HIS A 842 -6.55 -11.29 -0.45
C HIS A 842 -7.59 -10.28 -0.94
N TYR A 843 -7.79 -9.15 -0.25
CA TYR A 843 -8.68 -8.09 -0.71
C TYR A 843 -7.99 -6.73 -0.65
N SER A 844 -8.20 -5.92 -1.69
CA SER A 844 -7.77 -4.51 -1.74
C SER A 844 -8.83 -3.64 -2.38
N HIS A 845 -8.86 -2.34 -2.09
CA HIS A 845 -9.76 -1.40 -2.75
C HIS A 845 -9.31 -1.08 -4.17
N THR A 846 -10.29 -0.96 -5.05
CA THR A 846 -10.11 -0.59 -6.45
C THR A 846 -11.38 0.06 -7.02
N ILE A 847 -11.19 0.80 -8.12
CA ILE A 847 -12.26 1.31 -8.98
C ILE A 847 -12.32 0.45 -10.25
N LEU A 848 -13.24 -0.52 -10.29
CA LEU A 848 -13.27 -1.56 -11.34
C LEU A 848 -13.42 -0.97 -12.75
N SER A 849 -14.26 0.04 -12.93
CA SER A 849 -14.49 0.70 -14.22
C SER A 849 -13.27 1.44 -14.79
N SER A 850 -12.32 1.79 -13.93
CA SER A 850 -11.09 2.48 -14.33
C SER A 850 -9.90 1.51 -14.39
N GLN A 851 -9.97 0.42 -13.64
CA GLN A 851 -8.94 -0.61 -13.63
C GLN A 851 -8.97 -1.49 -14.89
N TYR A 852 -10.17 -1.76 -15.44
CA TYR A 852 -10.36 -2.69 -16.56
C TYR A 852 -11.25 -2.12 -17.68
N ASP A 853 -10.99 -2.55 -18.92
CA ASP A 853 -11.88 -2.36 -20.08
C ASP A 853 -12.94 -3.47 -20.18
N GLY A 854 -12.66 -4.64 -19.59
CA GLY A 854 -13.59 -5.76 -19.53
C GLY A 854 -13.47 -6.51 -18.22
N TYR A 855 -14.57 -7.05 -17.72
CA TYR A 855 -14.55 -7.91 -16.53
C TYR A 855 -15.34 -9.20 -16.78
N VAL A 856 -14.64 -10.33 -16.71
CA VAL A 856 -15.21 -11.67 -16.92
C VAL A 856 -15.57 -12.28 -15.58
N TRP A 857 -16.84 -12.65 -15.43
CA TRP A 857 -17.39 -13.19 -14.20
C TRP A 857 -17.71 -14.67 -14.32
N PHE A 858 -17.40 -15.42 -13.25
CA PHE A 858 -17.87 -16.79 -13.02
C PHE A 858 -18.40 -16.90 -11.59
N ASP A 859 -19.68 -17.20 -11.42
CA ASP A 859 -20.28 -17.25 -10.07
C ASP A 859 -19.70 -18.39 -9.21
N ARG A 860 -19.33 -19.50 -9.86
CA ARG A 860 -18.70 -20.64 -9.21
C ARG A 860 -17.59 -21.24 -10.05
N THR A 861 -16.45 -21.52 -9.41
CA THR A 861 -15.26 -22.06 -10.09
C THR A 861 -14.69 -23.33 -9.44
N GLN A 862 -13.77 -23.99 -10.15
CA GLN A 862 -13.11 -25.23 -9.74
C GLN A 862 -11.59 -25.11 -9.77
N ALA A 863 -10.94 -25.92 -8.93
CA ALA A 863 -9.48 -25.98 -8.88
C ALA A 863 -8.93 -26.62 -10.17
N VAL A 864 -7.77 -26.13 -10.63
CA VAL A 864 -7.04 -26.78 -11.72
C VAL A 864 -6.69 -28.23 -11.37
N VAL A 865 -6.64 -29.09 -12.39
CA VAL A 865 -6.22 -30.49 -12.24
C VAL A 865 -4.73 -30.60 -12.62
N PRO A 866 -3.82 -30.81 -11.64
CA PRO A 866 -2.40 -30.96 -11.94
C PRO A 866 -2.14 -32.25 -12.74
N LEU A 867 -1.14 -32.22 -13.63
CA LEU A 867 -0.70 -33.44 -14.32
C LEU A 867 0.26 -34.25 -13.42
N PRO A 868 0.27 -35.60 -13.53
CA PRO A 868 1.18 -36.45 -12.76
C PRO A 868 2.65 -36.07 -12.98
N ALA A 869 3.49 -36.28 -11.97
CA ALA A 869 4.92 -35.96 -12.04
C ALA A 869 5.74 -36.89 -12.96
N GLU A 870 5.23 -38.09 -13.26
CA GLU A 870 5.82 -39.04 -14.22
C GLU A 870 4.83 -39.35 -15.36
N PRO A 871 5.28 -39.45 -16.63
CA PRO A 871 4.43 -39.81 -17.76
C PRO A 871 3.87 -41.24 -17.62
N LEU A 872 2.63 -41.44 -18.08
CA LEU A 872 2.04 -42.79 -18.19
C LEU A 872 2.83 -43.63 -19.21
N PRO A 873 3.02 -44.95 -18.99
CA PRO A 873 3.75 -45.80 -19.93
C PRO A 873 3.12 -45.76 -21.34
N GLY A 874 3.84 -45.19 -22.31
CA GLY A 874 3.39 -45.08 -23.70
C GLY A 874 2.80 -43.72 -24.12
N SER A 875 2.64 -42.75 -23.20
CA SER A 875 2.37 -41.36 -23.55
C SER A 875 3.67 -40.55 -23.67
N LYS A 876 3.82 -39.74 -24.72
CA LYS A 876 4.85 -38.68 -24.72
C LYS A 876 4.50 -37.69 -23.60
N ASP A 877 5.45 -37.38 -22.70
CA ASP A 877 5.18 -36.42 -21.62
C ASP A 877 4.71 -35.10 -22.23
N THR A 878 3.55 -34.63 -21.76
CA THR A 878 2.95 -33.39 -22.22
C THR A 878 3.40 -32.18 -21.36
N PHE A 879 4.25 -32.44 -20.37
CA PHE A 879 5.09 -31.45 -19.69
C PHE A 879 6.57 -31.80 -19.95
N PRO A 880 7.53 -30.87 -19.99
CA PRO A 880 8.86 -31.17 -20.54
C PRO A 880 9.79 -32.00 -19.63
N PHE A 881 9.29 -32.90 -18.77
CA PHE A 881 10.13 -33.70 -17.87
C PHE A 881 9.83 -35.19 -18.00
N GLY A 882 10.24 -35.76 -19.14
CA GLY A 882 10.01 -37.17 -19.41
C GLY A 882 10.88 -37.75 -20.50
N LEU A 883 12.21 -37.59 -20.39
CA LEU A 883 13.26 -38.63 -20.55
C LEU A 883 14.66 -38.04 -20.64
#